data_AF-A0A2K5QK78-F1
#
_entry.id   AF-A0A2K5QK78-F1
#
_cell.length_a   1.000
_cell.length_b   1.000
_cell.length_c   1.000
_cell.angle_alpha   90.00
_cell.angle_beta   90.00
_cell.angle_gamma   90.00
#
_symmetry.space_group_name_H-M   'P 1'
#
loop_
_entity.id
_entity.type
_entity.pdbx_description
1 polymer ?
#
loop_
_entity_poly.entity_id
_entity_poly.type
_entity_poly.pdbx_seq_one_letter_code
_entity_poly.pdbx_strand_id
1 'polypeptide(L)'
;MWIFVNALIENPTFDSQTKENMTLQAKSFGSTCHLSEKFIKAAIGCGIVESILNWVKFKAQVQLNKKCSAVKHNRIKGIPKLDDANDAGGRNSTECTLILTEGDSAKTLAVSGLGVVGRDRYGVFPLRGKILNVREASHKQIMENAEINNIIKIVGLQYKKNYEDEDSLKTLRYGKIMIMTDQDQDGSHIKGLLINFIHHNWPSLLRHRFLEEFITPIVKVSKNKQEMAFYSLPEFEEWKSSTPNHKKWKVKYYKGLGTSTSKEAKEYFADMKRHRIQFKYCGPEDDAAISLAFSKKQIDDRKEWLTNFMEDRRQRKLLGLPEDYLYGQTTTYLTYNDFINKELILFSNSDNERSIPSMVDGLKPGQRKVLFTCFKRNDKREVKVAQLAGSVAEMSSYHHGEMSLMMTIINLAQNFVGSNNLNLLQPIGQFGTRLHGGKDSASPRYIFTMLSSLTRLLFPPKDDHTLKFLYDDNQRVEPEWYIPIIPMVLINGAEGIGTGWSCKIPNFDVREVVNNIRRLMDGEEPLPMLPSYKNFKGTIEELAPNQYVISGEVAILNSTTIEISELPIRTWTQTYKEQVLEPMLNGTEKTPPLITDYREYHTDTTVKFVVKMAEEKLAEAERAGLHKVFKLQTSLTCNSMVLFDHVGCLKKYDTVLDILRDFFELRLKYYGLRKEWLLGMLGAESAKLNNQARFILEKIDGKIIIENRPKKELIKVLIQRGYDSDPVKAWKEAQQKVPDEEENEESDNEKETEKSDSVTDSGPTFNYLLDMPLWYLTKEKKDELCRLRNEKEQELDMLKRKSPSDLWKEDLAAFIEELEAVEAKEKQDEQVGLPGKGGKAKGKKAQMAEVLPSPSGQRVIPRITIEMKADAEKKSKKKIKNENTEGSPQEDGMELEGLKQRLEKKQKREPGTKTKKQTTLPFKPIKKGKKRNPWSDSESDRSSDESNFDVPPRETEPRRAATKTKFTVDLDSDEDFSDFDEKTQDEDFVPSDASPPKTKTSPKLNNKEPKPQKSAMPDLEGDDAKDSVPLSSSPPATHFPDETEITNPVPKKNVTVKKTAAKSQSSTTTTGAKKRAAPKGTKKDPALNSGVSQKPDPAKTKNRRKRKPSISDDSDSNFEKIVSKAVTSKKSRGESDDFHMDFDSALAPRAKSGRAKKPITYLEESDEDDLF
;
A
#
# COMPACT_ATOMS: atom_id res chain seq x y z
N MET A 1 33.24 -3.13 -37.56
CA MET A 1 33.94 -1.84 -37.55
C MET A 1 35.26 -2.03 -38.26
N TRP A 2 35.60 -1.17 -39.22
CA TRP A 2 36.97 -1.08 -39.74
C TRP A 2 37.69 0.08 -39.06
N ILE A 3 38.93 -0.13 -38.68
CA ILE A 3 39.83 0.92 -38.17
C ILE A 3 41.04 0.92 -39.12
N PHE A 4 41.37 2.10 -39.65
CA PHE A 4 42.59 2.31 -40.41
C PHE A 4 43.57 3.05 -39.50
N VAL A 5 44.71 2.43 -39.21
CA VAL A 5 45.76 3.01 -38.37
C VAL A 5 46.99 3.26 -39.24
N ASN A 6 47.49 4.48 -39.21
CA ASN A 6 48.83 4.82 -39.68
C ASN A 6 49.54 5.51 -38.50
N ALA A 7 50.66 4.95 -38.07
CA ALA A 7 51.39 5.40 -36.88
C ALA A 7 52.90 5.22 -37.10
N LEU A 8 53.67 6.17 -36.59
CA LEU A 8 55.13 6.08 -36.53
C LEU A 8 55.48 5.69 -35.09
N ILE A 9 56.05 4.50 -34.94
CA ILE A 9 56.40 3.91 -33.64
C ILE A 9 57.92 3.91 -33.52
N GLU A 10 58.43 4.37 -32.39
CA GLU A 10 59.87 4.39 -32.12
C GLU A 10 60.37 2.99 -31.75
N ASN A 11 61.46 2.54 -32.42
CA ASN A 11 62.11 1.24 -32.22
C ASN A 11 61.14 0.03 -32.08
N PRO A 12 60.24 -0.21 -33.07
CA PRO A 12 59.16 -1.19 -32.95
C PRO A 12 59.66 -2.63 -32.92
N THR A 13 59.22 -3.39 -31.90
CA THR A 13 59.41 -4.85 -31.83
C THR A 13 58.21 -5.58 -32.41
N PHE A 14 58.47 -6.70 -33.07
CA PHE A 14 57.48 -7.59 -33.68
C PHE A 14 57.68 -9.02 -33.17
N ASP A 15 56.71 -9.90 -33.39
CA ASP A 15 56.85 -11.33 -33.05
C ASP A 15 57.75 -12.10 -34.03
N SER A 16 57.98 -11.53 -35.21
CA SER A 16 58.55 -12.21 -36.37
C SER A 16 59.25 -11.24 -37.33
N GLN A 17 60.15 -11.76 -38.16
CA GLN A 17 60.88 -10.97 -39.16
C GLN A 17 60.01 -10.48 -40.33
N THR A 18 58.80 -11.04 -40.52
CA THR A 18 57.79 -10.53 -41.47
C THR A 18 57.11 -9.25 -40.96
N LYS A 19 57.16 -8.98 -39.65
CA LYS A 19 56.68 -7.74 -39.00
C LYS A 19 55.18 -7.48 -39.16
N GLU A 20 54.39 -8.54 -39.29
CA GLU A 20 52.93 -8.44 -39.45
C GLU A 20 52.23 -8.07 -38.13
N ASN A 21 52.79 -8.46 -36.98
CA ASN A 21 52.21 -8.27 -35.66
C ASN A 21 53.23 -7.62 -34.69
N MET A 22 52.89 -6.42 -34.22
CA MET A 22 53.77 -5.60 -33.38
C MET A 22 53.58 -5.93 -31.90
N THR A 23 54.66 -6.31 -31.22
CA THR A 23 54.67 -6.78 -29.82
C THR A 23 55.04 -5.70 -28.80
N LEU A 24 55.50 -4.53 -29.28
CA LEU A 24 55.91 -3.44 -28.41
C LEU A 24 54.74 -2.95 -27.54
N GLN A 25 55.00 -2.64 -26.26
CA GLN A 25 53.96 -2.10 -25.38
C GLN A 25 53.70 -0.62 -25.66
N ALA A 26 52.43 -0.20 -25.57
CA ALA A 26 52.00 1.18 -25.86
C ALA A 26 52.69 2.27 -25.00
N LYS A 27 53.27 1.92 -23.85
CA LYS A 27 54.09 2.81 -23.02
C LYS A 27 55.41 3.22 -23.67
N SER A 28 55.89 2.44 -24.64
CA SER A 28 57.20 2.57 -25.28
C SER A 28 57.13 3.03 -26.74
N PHE A 29 55.96 3.46 -27.23
CA PHE A 29 55.76 3.82 -28.64
C PHE A 29 56.45 5.13 -29.09
N GLY A 30 57.03 5.91 -28.18
CA GLY A 30 57.56 7.26 -28.43
C GLY A 30 56.47 8.33 -28.63
N SER A 31 55.21 7.94 -28.81
CA SER A 31 54.06 8.85 -28.98
C SER A 31 52.76 8.28 -28.39
N THR A 32 51.82 9.15 -28.03
CA THR A 32 50.48 8.76 -27.52
C THR A 32 49.36 9.22 -28.46
N CYS A 33 48.52 8.27 -28.89
CA CYS A 33 47.35 8.56 -29.72
C CYS A 33 46.12 8.83 -28.83
N HIS A 34 45.83 10.10 -28.56
CA HIS A 34 44.63 10.50 -27.83
C HIS A 34 43.45 10.71 -28.80
N LEU A 35 42.42 9.88 -28.70
CA LEU A 35 41.20 10.01 -29.49
C LEU A 35 40.42 11.26 -29.06
N SER A 36 40.42 12.30 -29.91
CA SER A 36 39.68 13.54 -29.63
C SER A 36 38.17 13.30 -29.48
N GLU A 37 37.50 14.09 -28.64
CA GLU A 37 36.04 14.05 -28.50
C GLU A 37 35.31 14.23 -29.83
N LYS A 38 35.87 15.04 -30.73
CA LYS A 38 35.33 15.25 -32.09
C LYS A 38 35.33 13.96 -32.92
N PHE A 39 36.35 13.12 -32.78
CA PHE A 39 36.41 11.79 -33.41
C PHE A 39 35.40 10.84 -32.75
N ILE A 40 35.29 10.84 -31.42
CA ILE A 40 34.33 10.00 -30.69
C ILE A 40 32.88 10.36 -31.07
N LYS A 41 32.54 11.65 -31.14
CA LYS A 41 31.22 12.11 -31.63
C LYS A 41 30.95 11.68 -33.07
N ALA A 42 31.92 11.78 -33.97
CA ALA A 42 31.79 11.32 -35.35
C ALA A 42 31.58 9.78 -35.44
N ALA A 43 32.27 9.00 -34.60
CA ALA A 43 32.12 7.55 -34.53
C ALA A 43 30.77 7.11 -33.88
N ILE A 44 30.21 7.92 -32.98
CA ILE A 44 28.85 7.74 -32.48
C ILE A 44 27.83 7.99 -33.61
N GLY A 45 28.01 9.07 -34.37
CA GLY A 45 27.11 9.48 -35.45
C GLY A 45 27.12 8.57 -36.69
N CYS A 46 28.12 7.71 -36.89
CA CYS A 46 28.22 6.85 -38.08
C CYS A 46 27.39 5.54 -38.02
N GLY A 47 26.27 5.53 -37.28
CA GLY A 47 25.34 4.39 -37.20
C GLY A 47 25.83 3.16 -36.43
N ILE A 48 27.04 3.20 -35.84
CA ILE A 48 27.56 2.11 -35.00
C ILE A 48 26.68 1.91 -33.76
N VAL A 49 26.25 3.00 -33.12
CA VAL A 49 25.38 2.92 -31.93
C VAL A 49 24.02 2.32 -32.27
N GLU A 50 23.40 2.70 -33.39
CA GLU A 50 22.15 2.10 -33.86
C GLU A 50 22.31 0.61 -34.17
N SER A 51 23.43 0.23 -34.80
CA SER A 51 23.75 -1.16 -35.14
C SER A 51 23.93 -2.01 -33.87
N ILE A 52 24.63 -1.48 -32.86
CA ILE A 52 24.79 -2.13 -31.55
C ILE A 52 23.44 -2.23 -30.83
N LEU A 53 22.65 -1.16 -30.79
CA LEU A 53 21.32 -1.17 -30.18
C LEU A 53 20.39 -2.19 -30.85
N ASN A 54 20.44 -2.31 -32.18
CA ASN A 54 19.63 -3.28 -32.93
C ASN A 54 20.14 -4.72 -32.72
N TRP A 55 21.45 -4.94 -32.59
CA TRP A 55 22.02 -6.24 -32.21
C TRP A 55 21.66 -6.63 -30.76
N VAL A 56 21.69 -5.69 -29.82
CA VAL A 56 21.26 -5.89 -28.42
C VAL A 56 19.77 -6.21 -28.35
N LYS A 57 18.91 -5.46 -29.06
CA LYS A 57 17.47 -5.77 -29.21
C LYS A 57 17.28 -7.17 -29.78
N PHE A 58 18.00 -7.55 -30.84
CA PHE A 58 17.92 -8.88 -31.44
C PHE A 58 18.34 -9.99 -30.47
N LYS A 59 19.46 -9.82 -29.75
CA LYS A 59 19.96 -10.77 -28.74
C LYS A 59 18.95 -10.94 -27.60
N ALA A 60 18.39 -9.84 -27.10
CA ALA A 60 17.32 -9.84 -26.11
C ALA A 60 16.05 -10.55 -26.64
N GLN A 61 15.55 -10.20 -27.82
CA GLN A 61 14.37 -10.84 -28.39
C GLN A 61 14.60 -12.34 -28.66
N VAL A 62 15.83 -12.77 -29.01
CA VAL A 62 16.21 -14.19 -29.05
C VAL A 62 16.11 -14.84 -27.66
N GLN A 63 16.55 -14.17 -26.59
CA GLN A 63 16.43 -14.69 -25.21
C GLN A 63 14.97 -14.82 -24.75
N LEU A 64 14.10 -13.84 -25.03
CA LEU A 64 12.65 -13.95 -24.74
C LEU A 64 12.00 -15.11 -25.50
N ASN A 65 12.33 -15.29 -26.78
CA ASN A 65 11.79 -16.39 -27.57
C ASN A 65 12.30 -17.78 -27.14
N LYS A 66 13.37 -17.89 -26.33
CA LYS A 66 13.74 -19.17 -25.67
C LYS A 66 12.78 -19.57 -24.55
N LYS A 67 11.95 -18.66 -24.03
CA LYS A 67 10.86 -18.97 -23.08
C LYS A 67 9.53 -19.27 -23.76
N CYS A 68 9.32 -18.80 -24.98
CA CYS A 68 8.21 -19.23 -25.83
C CYS A 68 8.38 -20.68 -26.28
N SER A 69 7.29 -21.45 -26.36
CA SER A 69 7.34 -22.73 -27.07
C SER A 69 7.32 -22.49 -28.58
N ALA A 70 8.30 -23.04 -29.29
CA ALA A 70 8.26 -23.11 -30.75
C ALA A 70 7.17 -24.09 -31.26
N VAL A 71 6.78 -25.06 -30.43
CA VAL A 71 5.84 -26.14 -30.78
C VAL A 71 4.48 -25.92 -30.11
N LYS A 72 3.39 -26.05 -30.88
CA LYS A 72 2.01 -26.04 -30.39
C LYS A 72 1.74 -27.34 -29.61
N HIS A 73 1.94 -27.31 -28.29
CA HIS A 73 1.60 -28.45 -27.43
C HIS A 73 0.07 -28.57 -27.28
N ASN A 74 -0.44 -29.79 -27.42
CA ASN A 74 -1.87 -30.07 -27.25
C ASN A 74 -2.33 -29.78 -25.81
N ARG A 75 -1.62 -30.25 -24.77
CA ARG A 75 -1.91 -29.90 -23.36
C ARG A 75 -0.69 -29.28 -22.67
N ILE A 76 -0.93 -28.30 -21.80
CA ILE A 76 0.14 -27.63 -21.04
C ILE A 76 0.43 -28.39 -19.73
N LYS A 77 1.72 -28.54 -19.40
CA LYS A 77 2.21 -29.09 -18.13
C LYS A 77 2.99 -28.04 -17.34
N GLY A 78 2.94 -28.12 -16.00
CA GLY A 78 3.68 -27.25 -15.08
C GLY A 78 3.00 -25.92 -14.71
N ILE A 79 1.69 -25.76 -14.98
CA ILE A 79 0.88 -24.64 -14.49
C ILE A 79 -0.37 -25.25 -13.82
N PRO A 80 -0.38 -25.51 -12.50
CA PRO A 80 -1.47 -26.25 -11.85
C PRO A 80 -2.76 -25.44 -11.68
N LYS A 81 -2.70 -24.10 -11.76
CA LYS A 81 -3.88 -23.23 -11.69
C LYS A 81 -4.65 -23.09 -13.02
N LEU A 82 -4.16 -23.69 -14.11
CA LEU A 82 -4.83 -23.69 -15.42
C LEU A 82 -5.88 -24.81 -15.51
N ASP A 83 -7.15 -24.44 -15.69
CA ASP A 83 -8.18 -25.35 -16.21
C ASP A 83 -8.19 -25.22 -17.73
N ASP A 84 -7.38 -26.04 -18.41
CA ASP A 84 -7.16 -25.99 -19.86
C ASP A 84 -8.36 -26.62 -20.60
N ALA A 85 -8.90 -25.94 -21.62
CA ALA A 85 -10.03 -26.44 -22.40
C ALA A 85 -9.67 -27.72 -23.18
N ASN A 86 -10.60 -28.66 -23.33
CA ASN A 86 -10.29 -29.98 -23.89
C ASN A 86 -9.81 -29.92 -25.36
N ASP A 87 -10.33 -28.99 -26.17
CA ASP A 87 -9.92 -28.78 -27.57
C ASP A 87 -8.73 -27.80 -27.73
N ALA A 88 -8.28 -27.14 -26.64
CA ALA A 88 -7.21 -26.16 -26.70
C ALA A 88 -5.91 -26.77 -27.21
N GLY A 89 -5.19 -26.05 -28.08
CA GLY A 89 -4.01 -26.59 -28.76
C GLY A 89 -4.28 -27.71 -29.78
N GLY A 90 -5.52 -28.17 -29.95
CA GLY A 90 -5.93 -29.16 -30.95
C GLY A 90 -6.17 -28.57 -32.35
N ARG A 91 -7.05 -29.24 -33.12
CA ARG A 91 -7.55 -28.74 -34.42
C ARG A 91 -8.51 -27.56 -34.23
N ASN A 92 -9.42 -27.69 -33.27
CA ASN A 92 -10.50 -26.76 -32.95
C ASN A 92 -10.06 -25.54 -32.11
N SER A 93 -8.76 -25.30 -31.99
CA SER A 93 -8.19 -24.35 -31.02
C SER A 93 -8.57 -22.88 -31.29
N THR A 94 -8.86 -22.54 -32.54
CA THR A 94 -9.30 -21.20 -32.99
C THR A 94 -10.71 -20.82 -32.51
N GLU A 95 -11.50 -21.80 -32.07
CA GLU A 95 -12.82 -21.61 -31.48
C GLU A 95 -12.77 -21.70 -29.94
N CYS A 96 -11.63 -22.08 -29.36
CA CYS A 96 -11.43 -22.13 -27.91
C CYS A 96 -11.13 -20.74 -27.35
N THR A 97 -11.75 -20.40 -26.22
CA THR A 97 -11.59 -19.13 -25.50
C THR A 97 -10.95 -19.36 -24.13
N LEU A 98 -9.92 -18.58 -23.80
CA LEU A 98 -9.30 -18.58 -22.46
C LEU A 98 -9.90 -17.46 -21.61
N ILE A 99 -10.57 -17.80 -20.52
CA ILE A 99 -11.05 -16.83 -19.53
C ILE A 99 -9.89 -16.50 -18.59
N LEU A 100 -9.45 -15.23 -18.58
CA LEU A 100 -8.49 -14.70 -17.63
C LEU A 100 -9.26 -14.01 -16.49
N THR A 101 -9.11 -14.52 -15.27
CA THR A 101 -9.92 -14.13 -14.12
C THR A 101 -9.12 -13.35 -13.09
N GLU A 102 -9.72 -12.35 -12.45
CA GLU A 102 -9.08 -11.62 -11.34
C GLU A 102 -9.04 -12.48 -10.06
N GLY A 103 -7.88 -13.06 -9.76
CA GLY A 103 -7.70 -13.92 -8.59
C GLY A 103 -8.44 -15.27 -8.66
N ASP A 104 -8.37 -16.00 -7.54
CA ASP A 104 -8.95 -17.34 -7.41
C ASP A 104 -10.47 -17.31 -7.10
N SER A 105 -10.99 -16.17 -6.61
CA SER A 105 -12.42 -15.91 -6.41
C SER A 105 -13.16 -15.90 -7.76
N ALA A 106 -12.74 -15.03 -8.67
CA ALA A 106 -13.28 -14.95 -10.02
C ALA A 106 -13.06 -16.25 -10.80
N LYS A 107 -11.93 -16.95 -10.61
CA LYS A 107 -11.72 -18.31 -11.14
C LYS A 107 -12.84 -19.25 -10.75
N THR A 108 -13.21 -19.27 -9.47
CA THR A 108 -14.23 -20.18 -8.94
C THR A 108 -15.61 -19.89 -9.55
N LEU A 109 -15.94 -18.61 -9.78
CA LEU A 109 -17.13 -18.21 -10.51
C LEU A 109 -17.10 -18.71 -11.97
N ALA A 110 -15.99 -18.52 -12.69
CA ALA A 110 -15.83 -18.97 -14.06
C ALA A 110 -15.92 -20.50 -14.19
N VAL A 111 -15.30 -21.25 -13.27
CA VAL A 111 -15.37 -22.72 -13.23
C VAL A 111 -16.79 -23.22 -12.93
N SER A 112 -17.58 -22.50 -12.12
CA SER A 112 -19.02 -22.76 -11.97
C SER A 112 -19.80 -22.51 -13.28
N GLY A 113 -19.43 -21.48 -14.04
CA GLY A 113 -19.97 -21.16 -15.37
C GLY A 113 -19.63 -22.18 -16.47
N LEU A 114 -18.46 -22.83 -16.40
CA LEU A 114 -18.10 -23.96 -17.29
C LEU A 114 -19.10 -25.13 -17.21
N GLY A 115 -19.86 -25.24 -16.11
CA GLY A 115 -20.95 -26.21 -15.96
C GLY A 115 -22.17 -25.94 -16.87
N VAL A 116 -22.22 -24.79 -17.56
CA VAL A 116 -23.26 -24.43 -18.54
C VAL A 116 -22.69 -24.45 -19.97
N VAL A 117 -21.52 -23.82 -20.18
CA VAL A 117 -20.93 -23.65 -21.53
C VAL A 117 -20.01 -24.78 -21.98
N GLY A 118 -19.73 -25.75 -21.10
CA GLY A 118 -18.86 -26.89 -21.37
C GLY A 118 -17.37 -26.57 -21.27
N ARG A 119 -16.55 -27.63 -21.07
CA ARG A 119 -15.09 -27.54 -20.92
C ARG A 119 -14.30 -27.68 -22.23
N ASP A 120 -14.97 -27.99 -23.34
CA ASP A 120 -14.26 -28.24 -24.59
C ASP A 120 -13.74 -26.95 -25.21
N ARG A 121 -14.55 -25.88 -25.16
CA ARG A 121 -14.27 -24.60 -25.82
C ARG A 121 -13.87 -23.48 -24.87
N TYR A 122 -13.90 -23.71 -23.55
CA TYR A 122 -13.61 -22.71 -22.54
C TYR A 122 -12.61 -23.23 -21.51
N GLY A 123 -11.51 -22.50 -21.33
CA GLY A 123 -10.51 -22.73 -20.29
C GLY A 123 -10.44 -21.53 -19.35
N VAL A 124 -9.86 -21.70 -18.16
CA VAL A 124 -9.79 -20.66 -17.12
C VAL A 124 -8.38 -20.58 -16.52
N PHE A 125 -7.84 -19.37 -16.37
CA PHE A 125 -6.58 -19.12 -15.68
C PHE A 125 -6.63 -17.82 -14.84
N PRO A 126 -6.27 -17.87 -13.54
CA PRO A 126 -6.30 -16.70 -12.68
C PRO A 126 -5.05 -15.83 -12.82
N LEU A 127 -5.28 -14.53 -12.95
CA LEU A 127 -4.30 -13.47 -12.74
C LEU A 127 -4.02 -13.31 -11.24
N ARG A 128 -2.80 -12.88 -10.90
CA ARG A 128 -2.37 -12.62 -9.51
C ARG A 128 -2.73 -11.21 -9.03
N GLY A 129 -3.12 -10.31 -9.94
CA GLY A 129 -3.42 -8.90 -9.68
C GLY A 129 -3.07 -8.04 -10.88
N LYS A 130 -2.60 -6.81 -10.64
CA LYS A 130 -2.23 -5.84 -11.68
C LYS A 130 -1.05 -6.33 -12.53
N ILE A 131 -1.34 -6.57 -13.82
CA ILE A 131 -0.37 -7.03 -14.84
C ILE A 131 0.76 -6.00 -15.03
N LEU A 132 1.99 -6.47 -15.29
CA LEU A 132 3.12 -5.60 -15.61
C LEU A 132 2.90 -4.83 -16.92
N ASN A 133 2.89 -3.49 -16.87
CA ASN A 133 2.96 -2.65 -18.08
C ASN A 133 4.29 -2.89 -18.81
N VAL A 134 4.23 -3.61 -19.93
CA VAL A 134 5.39 -4.04 -20.72
C VAL A 134 6.04 -2.94 -21.56
N ARG A 135 5.30 -1.88 -21.91
CA ARG A 135 5.69 -0.91 -22.97
C ARG A 135 7.04 -0.24 -22.71
N GLU A 136 7.30 0.07 -21.44
CA GLU A 136 8.60 0.53 -20.94
C GLU A 136 9.02 -0.27 -19.69
N ALA A 137 8.84 -1.59 -19.71
CA ALA A 137 9.49 -2.50 -18.77
C ALA A 137 10.88 -2.92 -19.29
N SER A 138 11.84 -3.16 -18.39
CA SER A 138 13.13 -3.72 -18.81
C SER A 138 12.97 -5.16 -19.29
N HIS A 139 13.85 -5.56 -20.23
CA HIS A 139 13.88 -6.94 -20.74
C HIS A 139 13.98 -7.98 -19.62
N LYS A 140 14.77 -7.68 -18.57
CA LYS A 140 14.89 -8.51 -17.36
C LYS A 140 13.54 -8.68 -16.65
N GLN A 141 12.83 -7.58 -16.37
CA GLN A 141 11.51 -7.63 -15.69
C GLN A 141 10.47 -8.44 -16.49
N ILE A 142 10.39 -8.27 -17.82
CA ILE A 142 9.47 -9.06 -18.65
C ILE A 142 9.86 -10.55 -18.64
N MET A 143 11.16 -10.85 -18.70
CA MET A 143 11.67 -12.22 -18.66
C MET A 143 11.47 -12.89 -17.29
N GLU A 144 11.54 -12.14 -16.19
CA GLU A 144 11.38 -12.65 -14.81
C GLU A 144 9.91 -12.73 -14.37
N ASN A 145 9.01 -11.94 -14.97
CA ASN A 145 7.58 -11.99 -14.67
C ASN A 145 6.95 -13.35 -15.06
N ALA A 146 6.69 -14.19 -14.07
CA ALA A 146 6.14 -15.53 -14.29
C ALA A 146 4.71 -15.54 -14.88
N GLU A 147 3.91 -14.50 -14.64
CA GLU A 147 2.52 -14.41 -15.09
C GLU A 147 2.41 -14.18 -16.61
N ILE A 148 3.16 -13.22 -17.15
CA ILE A 148 3.28 -13.00 -18.60
C ILE A 148 3.80 -14.25 -19.30
N ASN A 149 4.85 -14.89 -18.75
CA ASN A 149 5.38 -16.14 -19.30
C ASN A 149 4.34 -17.28 -19.26
N ASN A 150 3.48 -17.35 -18.23
CA ASN A 150 2.39 -18.31 -18.16
C ASN A 150 1.32 -18.05 -19.23
N ILE A 151 0.81 -16.81 -19.36
CA ILE A 151 -0.20 -16.44 -20.38
C ILE A 151 0.32 -16.81 -21.78
N ILE A 152 1.56 -16.45 -22.09
CA ILE A 152 2.22 -16.77 -23.36
C ILE A 152 2.29 -18.27 -23.61
N LYS A 153 2.64 -19.07 -22.59
CA LYS A 153 2.71 -20.54 -22.68
C LYS A 153 1.33 -21.19 -22.82
N ILE A 154 0.30 -20.65 -22.17
CA ILE A 154 -1.08 -21.17 -22.22
C ILE A 154 -1.68 -20.92 -23.60
N VAL A 155 -1.51 -19.71 -24.14
CA VAL A 155 -2.09 -19.25 -25.42
C VAL A 155 -1.24 -19.70 -26.62
N GLY A 156 0.05 -19.97 -26.46
CA GLY A 156 0.96 -20.33 -27.56
C GLY A 156 1.51 -19.11 -28.32
N LEU A 157 1.70 -17.98 -27.63
CA LEU A 157 2.19 -16.73 -28.21
C LEU A 157 3.71 -16.74 -28.41
N GLN A 158 4.19 -16.01 -29.43
CA GLN A 158 5.61 -15.96 -29.81
C GLN A 158 6.03 -14.51 -30.13
N TYR A 159 6.97 -13.95 -29.37
CA TYR A 159 7.44 -12.56 -29.52
C TYR A 159 8.11 -12.23 -30.87
N LYS A 160 8.40 -13.24 -31.71
CA LYS A 160 8.95 -13.07 -33.07
C LYS A 160 7.92 -13.18 -34.19
N LYS A 161 6.68 -13.59 -33.89
CA LYS A 161 5.66 -13.85 -34.90
C LYS A 161 4.66 -12.70 -34.94
N ASN A 162 4.46 -12.08 -36.11
CA ASN A 162 3.28 -11.24 -36.32
C ASN A 162 2.07 -12.15 -36.57
N TYR A 163 0.89 -11.75 -36.08
CA TYR A 163 -0.33 -12.53 -36.15
C TYR A 163 -1.39 -11.87 -37.05
N GLU A 164 -1.07 -11.71 -38.35
CA GLU A 164 -1.98 -11.15 -39.35
C GLU A 164 -2.63 -12.25 -40.24
N ASP A 165 -1.86 -13.27 -40.61
CA ASP A 165 -2.30 -14.34 -41.51
C ASP A 165 -3.13 -15.42 -40.78
N GLU A 166 -4.09 -16.06 -41.45
CA GLU A 166 -4.93 -17.09 -40.81
C GLU A 166 -4.11 -18.28 -40.25
N ASP A 167 -3.03 -18.68 -40.93
CA ASP A 167 -2.10 -19.72 -40.46
C ASP A 167 -1.22 -19.28 -39.29
N SER A 168 -1.10 -17.96 -39.05
CA SER A 168 -0.53 -17.44 -37.81
C SER A 168 -1.49 -17.66 -36.64
N LEU A 169 -2.78 -17.33 -36.80
CA LEU A 169 -3.82 -17.54 -35.78
C LEU A 169 -3.98 -19.05 -35.46
N LYS A 170 -3.94 -19.94 -36.46
CA LYS A 170 -4.01 -21.41 -36.26
C LYS A 170 -2.89 -21.99 -35.39
N THR A 171 -1.76 -21.28 -35.22
CA THR A 171 -0.71 -21.73 -34.29
C THR A 171 -1.01 -21.47 -32.82
N LEU A 172 -1.97 -20.60 -32.50
CA LEU A 172 -2.43 -20.36 -31.13
C LEU A 172 -3.19 -21.56 -30.57
N ARG A 173 -3.09 -21.77 -29.26
CA ARG A 173 -3.84 -22.77 -28.49
C ARG A 173 -5.27 -22.35 -28.16
N TYR A 174 -5.53 -21.05 -28.20
CA TYR A 174 -6.84 -20.42 -28.02
C TYR A 174 -6.99 -19.34 -29.10
N GLY A 175 -8.16 -19.27 -29.74
CA GLY A 175 -8.46 -18.24 -30.73
C GLY A 175 -8.99 -16.94 -30.13
N LYS A 176 -9.33 -16.95 -28.84
CA LYS A 176 -9.80 -15.78 -28.09
C LYS A 176 -9.32 -15.79 -26.64
N ILE A 177 -9.24 -14.60 -26.05
CA ILE A 177 -9.12 -14.38 -24.60
C ILE A 177 -10.34 -13.59 -24.15
N MET A 178 -10.98 -14.05 -23.08
CA MET A 178 -12.10 -13.38 -22.42
C MET A 178 -11.62 -12.85 -21.07
N ILE A 179 -11.77 -11.55 -20.82
CA ILE A 179 -11.33 -10.90 -19.58
C ILE A 179 -12.50 -10.88 -18.59
N MET A 180 -12.27 -11.38 -17.37
CA MET A 180 -13.27 -11.41 -16.29
C MET A 180 -12.64 -10.83 -15.02
N THR A 181 -12.86 -9.54 -14.80
CA THR A 181 -12.45 -8.82 -13.59
C THR A 181 -13.64 -8.58 -12.69
N ASP A 182 -13.40 -8.13 -11.47
CA ASP A 182 -14.46 -7.49 -10.70
C ASP A 182 -14.96 -6.25 -11.47
N GLN A 183 -16.24 -5.89 -11.35
CA GLN A 183 -16.80 -4.67 -11.96
C GLN A 183 -16.55 -3.48 -11.01
N ASP A 184 -15.27 -3.18 -10.86
CA ASP A 184 -14.75 -2.00 -10.18
C ASP A 184 -13.65 -1.34 -11.05
N GLN A 185 -13.15 -0.18 -10.59
CA GLN A 185 -12.15 0.58 -11.32
C GLN A 185 -10.80 -0.15 -11.45
N ASP A 186 -10.38 -0.96 -10.48
CA ASP A 186 -9.12 -1.70 -10.57
C ASP A 186 -9.22 -2.86 -11.56
N GLY A 187 -10.41 -3.46 -11.69
CA GLY A 187 -10.77 -4.37 -12.78
C GLY A 187 -10.63 -3.69 -14.15
N SER A 188 -11.19 -2.49 -14.34
CA SER A 188 -10.99 -1.68 -15.57
C SER A 188 -9.51 -1.46 -15.89
N HIS A 189 -8.66 -1.23 -14.88
CA HIS A 189 -7.21 -1.11 -15.08
C HIS A 189 -6.57 -2.43 -15.51
N ILE A 190 -6.98 -3.58 -14.95
CA ILE A 190 -6.50 -4.90 -15.37
C ILE A 190 -6.89 -5.21 -16.82
N LYS A 191 -8.12 -4.88 -17.24
CA LYS A 191 -8.56 -4.96 -18.65
C LYS A 191 -7.63 -4.13 -19.54
N GLY A 192 -7.37 -2.86 -19.17
CA GLY A 192 -6.49 -1.96 -19.91
C GLY A 192 -5.04 -2.41 -19.98
N LEU A 193 -4.47 -2.91 -18.88
CA LEU A 193 -3.11 -3.46 -18.84
C LEU A 193 -2.96 -4.69 -19.74
N LEU A 194 -3.99 -5.55 -19.81
CA LEU A 194 -4.02 -6.72 -20.69
C LEU A 194 -4.16 -6.31 -22.17
N ILE A 195 -5.01 -5.31 -22.47
CA ILE A 195 -5.10 -4.70 -23.81
C ILE A 195 -3.74 -4.14 -24.23
N ASN A 196 -3.06 -3.36 -23.38
CA ASN A 196 -1.71 -2.84 -23.66
C ASN A 196 -0.65 -3.94 -23.77
N PHE A 197 -0.76 -5.03 -22.99
CA PHE A 197 0.15 -6.19 -23.11
C PHE A 197 0.05 -6.85 -24.49
N ILE A 198 -1.16 -7.08 -25.01
CA ILE A 198 -1.33 -7.64 -26.35
C ILE A 198 -0.97 -6.59 -27.42
N HIS A 199 -1.41 -5.33 -27.26
CA HIS A 199 -1.12 -4.25 -28.21
C HIS A 199 0.38 -4.01 -28.40
N HIS A 200 1.16 -3.95 -27.33
CA HIS A 200 2.60 -3.68 -27.42
C HIS A 200 3.39 -4.81 -28.11
N ASN A 201 2.98 -6.07 -27.92
CA ASN A 201 3.71 -7.23 -28.43
C ASN A 201 3.18 -7.72 -29.79
N TRP A 202 1.86 -7.64 -30.03
CA TRP A 202 1.17 -8.18 -31.20
C TRP A 202 -0.03 -7.29 -31.61
N PRO A 203 0.19 -6.07 -32.16
CA PRO A 203 -0.87 -5.13 -32.51
C PRO A 203 -1.98 -5.72 -33.40
N SER A 204 -1.61 -6.64 -34.30
CA SER A 204 -2.51 -7.32 -35.24
C SER A 204 -3.64 -8.08 -34.53
N LEU A 205 -3.39 -8.72 -33.37
CA LEU A 205 -4.40 -9.50 -32.65
C LEU A 205 -5.62 -8.67 -32.24
N LEU A 206 -5.45 -7.37 -31.92
CA LEU A 206 -6.56 -6.50 -31.55
C LEU A 206 -7.57 -6.34 -32.70
N ARG A 207 -7.11 -6.41 -33.96
CA ARG A 207 -7.93 -6.30 -35.18
C ARG A 207 -8.78 -7.54 -35.44
N HIS A 208 -8.29 -8.72 -35.04
CA HIS A 208 -8.98 -9.99 -35.25
C HIS A 208 -10.10 -10.29 -34.24
N ARG A 209 -10.51 -9.31 -33.41
CA ARG A 209 -11.44 -9.50 -32.26
C ARG A 209 -11.00 -10.62 -31.32
N PHE A 210 -9.69 -10.67 -31.05
CA PHE A 210 -9.06 -11.66 -30.17
C PHE A 210 -9.44 -11.49 -28.70
N LEU A 211 -9.84 -10.27 -28.30
CA LEU A 211 -10.22 -9.92 -26.93
C LEU A 211 -11.74 -9.80 -26.79
N GLU A 212 -12.28 -10.48 -25.78
CA GLU A 212 -13.66 -10.34 -25.30
C GLU A 212 -13.64 -9.97 -23.81
N GLU A 213 -14.73 -9.44 -23.31
CA GLU A 213 -14.98 -9.11 -21.91
C GLU A 213 -16.16 -9.94 -21.40
N PHE A 214 -16.16 -10.29 -20.12
CA PHE A 214 -17.32 -10.80 -19.39
C PHE A 214 -17.67 -9.85 -18.25
N ILE A 215 -18.78 -9.12 -18.37
CA ILE A 215 -19.28 -8.21 -17.33
C ILE A 215 -20.27 -8.92 -16.39
N THR A 216 -20.33 -8.48 -15.14
CA THR A 216 -21.37 -8.85 -14.16
C THR A 216 -22.08 -7.61 -13.64
N PRO A 217 -23.34 -7.71 -13.17
CA PRO A 217 -24.04 -6.55 -12.62
C PRO A 217 -23.37 -6.07 -11.32
N ILE A 218 -23.25 -4.75 -11.18
CA ILE A 218 -22.68 -4.06 -10.01
C ILE A 218 -23.71 -3.89 -8.88
N VAL A 219 -24.99 -3.82 -9.23
CA VAL A 219 -26.12 -3.77 -8.31
C VAL A 219 -27.22 -4.71 -8.78
N LYS A 220 -27.82 -5.47 -7.85
CA LYS A 220 -29.15 -6.05 -8.06
C LYS A 220 -30.15 -5.47 -7.08
N VAL A 221 -31.36 -5.20 -7.56
CA VAL A 221 -32.52 -4.86 -6.72
C VAL A 221 -33.54 -5.99 -6.81
N SER A 222 -34.17 -6.32 -5.68
CA SER A 222 -35.08 -7.46 -5.58
C SER A 222 -36.33 -7.12 -4.78
N LYS A 223 -37.50 -7.55 -5.27
CA LYS A 223 -38.81 -7.27 -4.68
C LYS A 223 -39.85 -8.27 -5.18
N ASN A 224 -40.53 -8.97 -4.28
CA ASN A 224 -41.65 -9.87 -4.61
C ASN A 224 -41.36 -10.86 -5.77
N LYS A 225 -40.15 -11.46 -5.80
CA LYS A 225 -39.63 -12.34 -6.86
C LYS A 225 -39.33 -11.68 -8.21
N GLN A 226 -39.49 -10.37 -8.36
CA GLN A 226 -38.86 -9.60 -9.43
C GLN A 226 -37.43 -9.26 -9.01
N GLU A 227 -36.49 -9.42 -9.93
CA GLU A 227 -35.10 -8.98 -9.80
C GLU A 227 -34.73 -8.13 -11.01
N MET A 228 -34.02 -7.03 -10.77
CA MET A 228 -33.42 -6.20 -11.82
C MET A 228 -31.93 -6.05 -11.51
N ALA A 229 -31.10 -6.07 -12.55
CA ALA A 229 -29.65 -6.14 -12.45
C ALA A 229 -29.03 -5.03 -13.31
N PHE A 230 -28.36 -4.09 -12.65
CA PHE A 230 -27.72 -2.92 -13.26
C PHE A 230 -26.22 -3.16 -13.39
N TYR A 231 -25.62 -2.68 -14.46
CA TYR A 231 -24.23 -2.92 -14.84
C TYR A 231 -23.35 -1.68 -14.65
N SER A 232 -23.95 -0.50 -14.47
CA SER A 232 -23.27 0.74 -14.08
C SER A 232 -23.94 1.41 -12.87
N LEU A 233 -23.19 2.19 -12.09
CA LEU A 233 -23.77 2.95 -10.97
C LEU A 233 -24.72 4.07 -11.43
N PRO A 234 -24.41 4.88 -12.47
CA PRO A 234 -25.38 5.85 -13.01
C PRO A 234 -26.68 5.23 -13.54
N GLU A 235 -26.65 4.02 -14.08
CA GLU A 235 -27.84 3.24 -14.50
C GLU A 235 -28.76 2.93 -13.31
N PHE A 236 -28.18 2.56 -12.16
CA PHE A 236 -28.91 2.33 -10.92
C PHE A 236 -29.41 3.64 -10.28
N GLU A 237 -28.65 4.73 -10.41
CA GLU A 237 -29.04 6.06 -9.92
C GLU A 237 -30.22 6.62 -10.73
N GLU A 238 -30.17 6.57 -12.07
CA GLU A 238 -31.29 6.91 -12.95
C GLU A 238 -32.54 6.09 -12.60
N TRP A 239 -32.39 4.79 -12.36
CA TRP A 239 -33.50 3.94 -11.92
C TRP A 239 -34.06 4.35 -10.55
N LYS A 240 -33.23 4.76 -9.58
CA LYS A 240 -33.71 5.31 -8.30
C LYS A 240 -34.51 6.58 -8.52
N SER A 241 -33.93 7.58 -9.18
CA SER A 241 -34.59 8.88 -9.47
C SER A 241 -35.89 8.71 -10.28
N SER A 242 -35.94 7.72 -11.18
CA SER A 242 -37.12 7.44 -12.00
C SER A 242 -38.20 6.59 -11.29
N THR A 243 -37.93 5.94 -10.15
CA THR A 243 -38.88 5.00 -9.52
C THR A 243 -39.29 5.41 -8.10
N PRO A 244 -40.47 6.04 -7.90
CA PRO A 244 -40.91 6.61 -6.60
C PRO A 244 -41.34 5.55 -5.56
N ASN A 245 -40.81 4.34 -5.63
CA ASN A 245 -40.97 3.28 -4.63
C ASN A 245 -39.69 2.46 -4.40
N HIS A 246 -38.53 3.04 -4.76
CA HIS A 246 -37.18 2.47 -4.61
C HIS A 246 -36.89 1.95 -3.19
N LYS A 247 -37.23 2.73 -2.15
CA LYS A 247 -37.12 2.32 -0.72
C LYS A 247 -37.83 1.01 -0.36
N LYS A 248 -38.76 0.51 -1.18
CA LYS A 248 -39.45 -0.79 -1.01
C LYS A 248 -38.79 -1.95 -1.78
N TRP A 249 -37.59 -1.76 -2.33
CA TRP A 249 -36.78 -2.81 -2.98
C TRP A 249 -35.56 -3.15 -2.10
N LYS A 250 -35.21 -4.43 -2.01
CA LYS A 250 -33.95 -4.84 -1.40
C LYS A 250 -32.82 -4.69 -2.42
N VAL A 251 -32.01 -3.64 -2.24
CA VAL A 251 -30.75 -3.43 -2.95
C VAL A 251 -29.69 -4.39 -2.42
N LYS A 252 -28.81 -4.89 -3.30
CA LYS A 252 -27.55 -5.56 -2.94
C LYS A 252 -26.48 -5.13 -3.96
N TYR A 253 -25.37 -4.61 -3.47
CA TYR A 253 -24.17 -4.33 -4.27
C TYR A 253 -23.32 -5.59 -4.45
N TYR A 254 -22.69 -5.71 -5.62
CA TYR A 254 -21.84 -6.83 -6.04
C TYR A 254 -20.44 -6.29 -6.33
N LYS A 255 -19.73 -5.91 -5.27
CA LYS A 255 -18.41 -5.25 -5.35
C LYS A 255 -17.28 -6.17 -5.85
N GLY A 256 -17.48 -7.49 -5.84
CA GLY A 256 -16.56 -8.44 -6.46
C GLY A 256 -17.24 -9.74 -6.91
N LEU A 257 -16.62 -10.47 -7.83
CA LEU A 257 -17.17 -11.66 -8.46
C LEU A 257 -17.46 -12.79 -7.46
N GLY A 258 -16.69 -12.85 -6.37
CA GLY A 258 -16.94 -13.77 -5.25
C GLY A 258 -18.24 -13.52 -4.47
N THR A 259 -18.90 -12.36 -4.66
CA THR A 259 -20.20 -12.02 -4.05
C THR A 259 -21.40 -12.64 -4.81
N SER A 260 -21.17 -13.16 -6.03
CA SER A 260 -22.17 -13.90 -6.81
C SER A 260 -22.15 -15.39 -6.45
N THR A 261 -23.33 -15.97 -6.24
CA THR A 261 -23.47 -17.41 -5.98
C THR A 261 -23.23 -18.25 -7.23
N SER A 262 -22.90 -19.54 -7.04
CA SER A 262 -22.79 -20.50 -8.16
C SER A 262 -24.12 -20.83 -8.87
N LYS A 263 -25.26 -20.29 -8.40
CA LYS A 263 -26.53 -20.26 -9.14
C LYS A 263 -26.54 -19.08 -10.12
N GLU A 264 -26.28 -17.88 -9.62
CA GLU A 264 -26.17 -16.65 -10.43
C GLU A 264 -25.09 -16.77 -11.50
N ALA A 265 -23.96 -17.42 -11.19
CA ALA A 265 -22.91 -17.74 -12.17
C ALA A 265 -23.45 -18.52 -13.38
N LYS A 266 -24.35 -19.48 -13.16
CA LYS A 266 -24.95 -20.29 -14.23
C LYS A 266 -25.98 -19.49 -15.03
N GLU A 267 -26.68 -18.56 -14.38
CA GLU A 267 -27.61 -17.64 -15.02
C GLU A 267 -26.85 -16.66 -15.93
N TYR A 268 -25.74 -16.08 -15.47
CA TYR A 268 -24.89 -15.21 -16.28
C TYR A 268 -24.28 -15.93 -17.49
N PHE A 269 -23.85 -17.20 -17.30
CA PHE A 269 -23.30 -18.01 -18.38
C PHE A 269 -24.39 -18.57 -19.33
N ALA A 270 -25.66 -18.59 -18.92
CA ALA A 270 -26.79 -18.90 -19.79
C ALA A 270 -27.13 -17.70 -20.70
N ASP A 271 -27.25 -16.48 -20.16
CA ASP A 271 -27.33 -15.25 -20.98
C ASP A 271 -25.94 -14.71 -21.35
N MET A 272 -25.14 -15.59 -21.97
CA MET A 272 -23.84 -15.25 -22.51
C MET A 272 -23.88 -14.10 -23.55
N LYS A 273 -25.06 -13.67 -24.03
CA LYS A 273 -25.21 -12.52 -24.94
C LYS A 273 -25.28 -11.18 -24.21
N ARG A 274 -25.88 -11.11 -23.01
CA ARG A 274 -25.89 -9.89 -22.19
C ARG A 274 -24.57 -9.64 -21.47
N HIS A 275 -23.87 -10.72 -21.11
CA HIS A 275 -22.63 -10.68 -20.32
C HIS A 275 -21.35 -10.60 -21.16
N ARG A 276 -21.34 -11.06 -22.42
CA ARG A 276 -20.16 -11.01 -23.30
C ARG A 276 -20.14 -9.76 -24.16
N ILE A 277 -19.04 -9.03 -24.14
CA ILE A 277 -18.80 -7.86 -24.98
C ILE A 277 -17.50 -8.08 -25.77
N GLN A 278 -17.51 -7.83 -27.09
CA GLN A 278 -16.31 -8.00 -27.92
C GLN A 278 -15.56 -6.68 -28.05
N PHE A 279 -14.23 -6.68 -27.88
CA PHE A 279 -13.44 -5.51 -28.24
C PHE A 279 -13.28 -5.43 -29.76
N LYS A 280 -13.65 -4.28 -30.33
CA LYS A 280 -13.66 -4.01 -31.77
C LYS A 280 -12.67 -2.90 -32.09
N TYR A 281 -11.59 -3.25 -32.79
CA TYR A 281 -10.74 -2.27 -33.46
C TYR A 281 -11.54 -1.55 -34.55
N CYS A 282 -11.55 -0.22 -34.50
CA CYS A 282 -12.24 0.67 -35.43
C CYS A 282 -11.27 1.57 -36.21
N GLY A 283 -10.06 1.84 -35.71
CA GLY A 283 -9.08 2.67 -36.42
C GLY A 283 -7.77 2.92 -35.67
N PRO A 284 -6.86 3.74 -36.23
CA PRO A 284 -5.59 4.09 -35.58
C PRO A 284 -5.77 4.91 -34.29
N GLU A 285 -6.98 5.45 -34.06
CA GLU A 285 -7.37 6.12 -32.81
C GLU A 285 -7.38 5.15 -31.62
N ASP A 286 -7.60 3.84 -31.85
CA ASP A 286 -7.44 2.80 -30.83
C ASP A 286 -5.95 2.66 -30.43
N ASP A 287 -5.04 2.60 -31.41
CA ASP A 287 -3.59 2.50 -31.17
C ASP A 287 -3.07 3.74 -30.40
N ALA A 288 -3.60 4.92 -30.74
CA ALA A 288 -3.29 6.19 -30.09
C ALA A 288 -3.81 6.24 -28.64
N ALA A 289 -5.07 5.86 -28.39
CA ALA A 289 -5.65 5.85 -27.05
C ALA A 289 -4.95 4.86 -26.10
N ILE A 290 -4.59 3.67 -26.57
CA ILE A 290 -3.83 2.69 -25.76
C ILE A 290 -2.40 3.22 -25.49
N SER A 291 -1.79 3.97 -26.43
CA SER A 291 -0.50 4.62 -26.18
C SER A 291 -0.62 5.74 -25.15
N LEU A 292 -1.61 6.63 -25.29
CA LEU A 292 -1.93 7.71 -24.34
C LEU A 292 -2.06 7.16 -22.91
N ALA A 293 -2.84 6.10 -22.70
CA ALA A 293 -3.05 5.52 -21.38
C ALA A 293 -1.78 4.92 -20.75
N PHE A 294 -0.95 4.20 -21.52
CA PHE A 294 0.10 3.33 -20.95
C PHE A 294 1.55 3.72 -21.27
N SER A 295 1.80 4.69 -22.15
CA SER A 295 3.14 5.20 -22.47
C SER A 295 3.72 5.99 -21.30
N LYS A 296 4.90 5.59 -20.80
CA LYS A 296 5.64 6.38 -19.79
C LYS A 296 6.19 7.70 -20.32
N LYS A 297 6.05 7.99 -21.62
CA LYS A 297 6.44 9.27 -22.23
C LYS A 297 5.29 10.27 -22.33
N GLN A 298 4.06 9.79 -22.50
CA GLN A 298 2.86 10.60 -22.67
C GLN A 298 2.26 10.96 -21.31
N ILE A 299 3.08 11.55 -20.43
CA ILE A 299 2.64 11.93 -19.07
C ILE A 299 1.80 13.20 -19.14
N ASP A 300 2.25 14.20 -19.90
CA ASP A 300 1.59 15.49 -20.01
C ASP A 300 0.30 15.40 -20.85
N ASP A 301 0.30 14.60 -21.93
CA ASP A 301 -0.91 14.21 -22.67
C ASP A 301 -2.00 13.65 -21.74
N ARG A 302 -1.62 12.85 -20.73
CA ARG A 302 -2.56 12.30 -19.73
C ARG A 302 -3.03 13.33 -18.72
N LYS A 303 -2.25 14.38 -18.43
CA LYS A 303 -2.71 15.48 -17.57
C LYS A 303 -3.82 16.24 -18.26
N GLU A 304 -3.62 16.62 -19.54
CA GLU A 304 -4.65 17.27 -20.35
C GLU A 304 -5.90 16.40 -20.46
N TRP A 305 -5.73 15.11 -20.80
CA TRP A 305 -6.81 14.12 -20.89
C TRP A 305 -7.66 14.03 -19.61
N LEU A 306 -7.05 13.98 -18.43
CA LEU A 306 -7.78 13.94 -17.16
C LEU A 306 -8.30 15.32 -16.73
N THR A 307 -7.63 16.42 -17.06
CA THR A 307 -8.15 17.79 -16.82
C THR A 307 -9.46 17.99 -17.57
N ASN A 308 -9.49 17.65 -18.86
CA ASN A 308 -10.71 17.73 -19.68
C ASN A 308 -11.84 16.90 -19.07
N PHE A 309 -11.56 15.69 -18.57
CA PHE A 309 -12.54 14.86 -17.86
C PHE A 309 -13.04 15.47 -16.54
N MET A 310 -12.14 16.02 -15.71
CA MET A 310 -12.51 16.70 -14.47
C MET A 310 -13.36 17.95 -14.74
N GLU A 311 -13.08 18.69 -15.82
CA GLU A 311 -13.85 19.85 -16.24
C GLU A 311 -15.24 19.46 -16.79
N ASP A 312 -15.33 18.45 -17.67
CA ASP A 312 -16.60 17.88 -18.13
C ASP A 312 -17.47 17.40 -16.96
N ARG A 313 -16.87 16.65 -16.02
CA ARG A 313 -17.56 16.13 -14.83
C ARG A 313 -18.05 17.26 -13.93
N ARG A 314 -17.23 18.31 -13.74
CA ARG A 314 -17.61 19.52 -13.01
C ARG A 314 -18.75 20.27 -13.70
N GLN A 315 -18.71 20.45 -15.02
CA GLN A 315 -19.77 21.11 -15.78
C GLN A 315 -21.09 20.34 -15.67
N ARG A 316 -21.07 19.01 -15.79
CA ARG A 316 -22.26 18.17 -15.59
C ARG A 316 -22.82 18.27 -14.16
N LYS A 317 -21.96 18.19 -13.13
CA LYS A 317 -22.34 18.37 -11.70
C LYS A 317 -22.96 19.75 -11.43
N LEU A 318 -22.51 20.81 -12.13
CA LEU A 318 -23.07 22.17 -12.03
C LEU A 318 -24.38 22.36 -12.81
N LEU A 319 -24.57 21.62 -13.91
CA LEU A 319 -25.78 21.67 -14.74
C LEU A 319 -26.89 20.69 -14.29
N GLY A 320 -26.62 19.85 -13.28
CA GLY A 320 -27.54 18.79 -12.85
C GLY A 320 -27.72 17.67 -13.88
N LEU A 321 -26.75 17.48 -14.78
CA LEU A 321 -26.82 16.47 -15.84
C LEU A 321 -26.17 15.16 -15.40
N PRO A 322 -26.73 13.99 -15.80
CA PRO A 322 -26.13 12.69 -15.48
C PRO A 322 -24.75 12.49 -16.14
N GLU A 323 -23.92 11.69 -15.48
CA GLU A 323 -22.67 11.18 -16.07
C GLU A 323 -23.00 10.19 -17.22
N ASP A 324 -22.19 10.16 -18.27
CA ASP A 324 -22.34 9.20 -19.38
C ASP A 324 -21.75 7.84 -18.97
N TYR A 325 -22.47 6.74 -19.23
CA TYR A 325 -22.13 5.40 -18.73
C TYR A 325 -22.21 4.33 -19.82
N LEU A 326 -21.27 3.39 -19.74
CA LEU A 326 -21.28 2.18 -20.58
C LEU A 326 -22.30 1.15 -20.07
N TYR A 327 -22.50 0.09 -20.85
CA TYR A 327 -23.18 -1.15 -20.46
C TYR A 327 -24.67 -1.07 -20.09
N GLY A 328 -25.31 0.09 -20.02
CA GLY A 328 -26.74 0.23 -19.63
C GLY A 328 -27.75 -0.45 -20.57
N GLN A 329 -27.35 -0.73 -21.81
CA GLN A 329 -28.10 -1.54 -22.77
C GLN A 329 -27.25 -2.71 -23.28
N THR A 330 -27.88 -3.68 -23.97
CA THR A 330 -27.24 -4.89 -24.51
C THR A 330 -26.23 -4.56 -25.62
N THR A 331 -25.02 -4.19 -25.23
CA THR A 331 -23.92 -3.70 -26.06
C THR A 331 -23.05 -4.86 -26.54
N THR A 332 -23.25 -5.33 -27.78
CA THR A 332 -22.52 -6.49 -28.32
C THR A 332 -21.01 -6.28 -28.43
N TYR A 333 -20.55 -5.04 -28.58
CA TYR A 333 -19.14 -4.70 -28.72
C TYR A 333 -18.82 -3.31 -28.16
N LEU A 334 -17.55 -3.10 -27.82
CA LEU A 334 -16.97 -1.84 -27.34
C LEU A 334 -15.70 -1.52 -28.18
N THR A 335 -15.41 -0.26 -28.48
CA THR A 335 -14.15 0.11 -29.15
C THR A 335 -13.03 0.29 -28.12
N TYR A 336 -11.76 0.18 -28.53
CA TYR A 336 -10.68 0.42 -27.56
C TYR A 336 -10.61 1.91 -27.20
N ASN A 337 -10.90 2.81 -28.14
CA ASN A 337 -11.04 4.24 -27.86
C ASN A 337 -12.13 4.55 -26.81
N ASP A 338 -13.35 4.02 -26.98
CA ASP A 338 -14.44 4.17 -25.99
C ASP A 338 -14.05 3.59 -24.63
N PHE A 339 -13.45 2.39 -24.60
CA PHE A 339 -12.99 1.75 -23.38
C PHE A 339 -11.97 2.62 -22.62
N ILE A 340 -10.98 3.17 -23.31
CA ILE A 340 -9.99 4.07 -22.69
C ILE A 340 -10.69 5.34 -22.17
N ASN A 341 -11.47 6.02 -23.04
CA ASN A 341 -12.02 7.34 -22.79
C ASN A 341 -13.29 7.39 -21.92
N LYS A 342 -13.95 6.25 -21.67
CA LYS A 342 -15.17 6.18 -20.83
C LYS A 342 -15.07 5.25 -19.62
N GLU A 343 -14.10 4.32 -19.59
CA GLU A 343 -13.96 3.36 -18.48
C GLU A 343 -12.59 3.49 -17.78
N LEU A 344 -11.48 3.38 -18.53
CA LEU A 344 -10.14 3.50 -17.94
C LEU A 344 -9.87 4.91 -17.40
N ILE A 345 -10.53 5.93 -17.94
CA ILE A 345 -10.48 7.30 -17.40
C ILE A 345 -11.08 7.39 -15.99
N LEU A 346 -12.12 6.61 -15.69
CA LEU A 346 -12.75 6.57 -14.36
C LEU A 346 -11.78 5.99 -13.35
N PHE A 347 -11.10 4.88 -13.71
CA PHE A 347 -9.97 4.38 -12.93
C PHE A 347 -8.88 5.43 -12.75
N SER A 348 -8.45 6.08 -13.83
CA SER A 348 -7.34 7.03 -13.80
C SER A 348 -7.63 8.20 -12.85
N ASN A 349 -8.88 8.67 -12.85
CA ASN A 349 -9.38 9.70 -11.94
C ASN A 349 -9.48 9.18 -10.50
N SER A 350 -10.13 8.04 -10.25
CA SER A 350 -10.26 7.50 -8.88
C SER A 350 -8.93 7.02 -8.29
N ASP A 351 -7.95 6.68 -9.12
CA ASP A 351 -6.57 6.43 -8.69
C ASP A 351 -5.86 7.72 -8.24
N ASN A 352 -6.21 8.87 -8.82
CA ASN A 352 -5.82 10.17 -8.28
C ASN A 352 -6.59 10.49 -6.99
N GLU A 353 -7.93 10.39 -6.97
CA GLU A 353 -8.80 10.68 -5.81
C GLU A 353 -8.35 9.94 -4.53
N ARG A 354 -7.90 8.69 -4.66
CA ARG A 354 -7.41 7.88 -3.53
C ARG A 354 -5.93 8.08 -3.18
N SER A 355 -5.12 8.61 -4.10
CA SER A 355 -3.66 8.67 -3.96
C SER A 355 -3.11 10.07 -3.68
N ILE A 356 -3.79 11.12 -4.14
CA ILE A 356 -3.46 12.53 -3.92
C ILE A 356 -4.47 13.09 -2.89
N PRO A 357 -4.02 13.75 -1.81
CA PRO A 357 -4.93 14.31 -0.82
C PRO A 357 -5.58 15.63 -1.27
N SER A 358 -6.62 16.04 -0.54
CA SER A 358 -7.18 17.39 -0.66
C SER A 358 -6.25 18.43 -0.01
N MET A 359 -6.21 19.65 -0.57
CA MET A 359 -5.56 20.80 0.07
C MET A 359 -6.23 21.24 1.37
N VAL A 360 -7.46 20.78 1.65
CA VAL A 360 -8.27 21.27 2.76
C VAL A 360 -7.92 20.58 4.08
N ASP A 361 -7.87 19.24 4.10
CA ASP A 361 -7.48 18.46 5.29
C ASP A 361 -6.13 17.72 5.16
N GLY A 362 -5.52 17.69 3.98
CA GLY A 362 -4.30 16.89 3.74
C GLY A 362 -4.53 15.38 3.79
N LEU A 363 -5.78 14.92 3.84
CA LEU A 363 -6.13 13.52 3.94
C LEU A 363 -6.51 12.94 2.58
N LYS A 364 -6.19 11.65 2.41
CA LYS A 364 -6.75 10.78 1.37
C LYS A 364 -8.06 10.17 1.88
N PRO A 365 -9.01 9.77 1.01
CA PRO A 365 -10.30 9.19 1.41
C PRO A 365 -10.18 8.07 2.46
N GLY A 366 -9.23 7.14 2.31
CA GLY A 366 -9.00 6.09 3.32
C GLY A 366 -8.60 6.60 4.71
N GLN A 367 -7.83 7.68 4.79
CA GLN A 367 -7.49 8.34 6.06
C GLN A 367 -8.70 9.09 6.63
N ARG A 368 -9.52 9.69 5.76
CA ARG A 368 -10.74 10.41 6.14
C ARG A 368 -11.82 9.48 6.69
N LYS A 369 -12.03 8.31 6.07
CA LYS A 369 -12.91 7.23 6.56
C LYS A 369 -12.50 6.74 7.95
N VAL A 370 -11.19 6.54 8.20
CA VAL A 370 -10.65 6.24 9.54
C VAL A 370 -11.00 7.33 10.55
N LEU A 371 -10.71 8.60 10.23
CA LEU A 371 -10.93 9.72 11.14
C LEU A 371 -12.42 9.96 11.44
N PHE A 372 -13.28 9.91 10.41
CA PHE A 372 -14.74 9.95 10.53
C PHE A 372 -15.27 8.86 11.46
N THR A 373 -14.82 7.61 11.31
CA THR A 373 -15.21 6.52 12.20
C THR A 373 -14.78 6.78 13.65
N CYS A 374 -13.58 7.31 13.86
CA CYS A 374 -13.11 7.66 15.21
C CYS A 374 -14.00 8.76 15.84
N PHE A 375 -14.40 9.78 15.08
CA PHE A 375 -15.33 10.81 15.56
C PHE A 375 -16.75 10.27 15.79
N LYS A 376 -17.26 9.40 14.91
CA LYS A 376 -18.58 8.74 14.98
C LYS A 376 -18.69 7.79 16.19
N ARG A 377 -17.62 7.08 16.52
CA ARG A 377 -17.51 6.21 17.71
C ARG A 377 -17.30 6.99 19.02
N ASN A 378 -16.58 8.11 18.97
CA ASN A 378 -16.24 8.94 20.14
C ASN A 378 -15.58 8.15 21.30
N ASP A 379 -14.73 7.18 20.94
CA ASP A 379 -14.09 6.27 21.89
C ASP A 379 -13.03 6.98 22.74
N LYS A 380 -13.31 7.10 24.04
CA LYS A 380 -12.36 7.59 25.07
C LYS A 380 -11.48 6.49 25.66
N ARG A 381 -11.43 5.31 25.02
CA ARG A 381 -10.64 4.15 25.44
C ARG A 381 -9.82 3.67 24.25
N GLU A 382 -8.68 3.06 24.54
CA GLU A 382 -7.86 2.40 23.53
C GLU A 382 -8.62 1.25 22.83
N VAL A 383 -8.47 1.16 21.51
CA VAL A 383 -9.06 0.11 20.67
C VAL A 383 -7.97 -0.55 19.84
N LYS A 384 -8.04 -1.87 19.65
CA LYS A 384 -7.06 -2.60 18.82
C LYS A 384 -7.14 -2.13 17.36
N VAL A 385 -6.00 -1.94 16.70
CA VAL A 385 -5.97 -1.45 15.30
C VAL A 385 -6.77 -2.36 14.36
N ALA A 386 -6.68 -3.69 14.52
CA ALA A 386 -7.50 -4.63 13.75
C ALA A 386 -9.02 -4.48 14.00
N GLN A 387 -9.44 -4.23 15.24
CA GLN A 387 -10.85 -4.03 15.58
C GLN A 387 -11.37 -2.67 15.09
N LEU A 388 -10.53 -1.63 15.14
CA LEU A 388 -10.86 -0.34 14.55
C LEU A 388 -11.02 -0.48 13.03
N ALA A 389 -10.08 -1.12 12.33
CA ALA A 389 -10.14 -1.31 10.88
C ALA A 389 -11.44 -1.98 10.40
N GLY A 390 -11.85 -3.10 11.00
CA GLY A 390 -13.13 -3.74 10.67
C GLY A 390 -14.33 -2.80 10.86
N SER A 391 -14.35 -2.05 11.97
CA SER A 391 -15.43 -1.07 12.22
C SER A 391 -15.40 0.15 11.30
N VAL A 392 -14.22 0.54 10.78
CA VAL A 392 -14.09 1.60 9.77
C VAL A 392 -14.63 1.09 8.42
N ALA A 393 -14.37 -0.17 8.08
CA ALA A 393 -14.91 -0.78 6.88
C ALA A 393 -16.44 -0.85 6.90
N GLU A 394 -17.03 -1.21 8.05
CA GLU A 394 -18.47 -1.24 8.30
C GLU A 394 -19.14 0.15 8.32
N MET A 395 -18.59 1.11 9.07
CA MET A 395 -19.24 2.42 9.29
C MET A 395 -18.94 3.48 8.24
N SER A 396 -17.98 3.22 7.35
CA SER A 396 -17.56 4.12 6.26
C SER A 396 -17.62 3.46 4.87
N SER A 397 -18.27 2.31 4.73
CA SER A 397 -18.41 1.56 3.48
C SER A 397 -17.10 1.36 2.70
N TYR A 398 -16.01 0.95 3.36
CA TYR A 398 -14.69 0.81 2.71
C TYR A 398 -14.52 -0.56 2.04
N HIS A 399 -14.40 -0.57 0.71
CA HIS A 399 -14.41 -1.82 -0.07
C HIS A 399 -13.03 -2.44 -0.33
N HIS A 400 -11.92 -1.69 -0.27
CA HIS A 400 -10.59 -2.17 -0.72
C HIS A 400 -9.81 -3.03 0.32
N GLY A 401 -10.52 -3.70 1.24
CA GLY A 401 -9.96 -4.66 2.19
C GLY A 401 -9.24 -4.07 3.41
N GLU A 402 -9.47 -4.68 4.58
CA GLU A 402 -9.00 -4.15 5.88
C GLU A 402 -7.48 -3.98 6.00
N MET A 403 -6.67 -4.77 5.28
CA MET A 403 -5.19 -4.72 5.42
C MET A 403 -4.62 -3.34 5.03
N SER A 404 -5.18 -2.72 3.98
CA SER A 404 -4.85 -1.34 3.57
C SER A 404 -5.24 -0.33 4.65
N LEU A 405 -6.40 -0.56 5.27
CA LEU A 405 -6.99 0.29 6.30
C LEU A 405 -6.24 0.20 7.63
N MET A 406 -5.77 -0.99 8.02
CA MET A 406 -4.88 -1.20 9.18
C MET A 406 -3.55 -0.46 9.00
N MET A 407 -2.92 -0.53 7.82
CA MET A 407 -1.72 0.26 7.52
C MET A 407 -2.01 1.77 7.51
N THR A 408 -3.19 2.19 7.06
CA THR A 408 -3.62 3.59 7.09
C THR A 408 -3.75 4.11 8.53
N ILE A 409 -4.33 3.32 9.44
CA ILE A 409 -4.39 3.62 10.88
C ILE A 409 -2.99 3.72 11.50
N ILE A 410 -2.09 2.79 11.17
CA ILE A 410 -0.69 2.82 11.65
C ILE A 410 0.01 4.11 11.19
N ASN A 411 -0.09 4.46 9.90
CA ASN A 411 0.55 5.66 9.34
C ASN A 411 -0.01 6.97 9.94
N LEU A 412 -1.27 7.00 10.38
CA LEU A 412 -1.88 8.15 11.07
C LEU A 412 -1.46 8.29 12.56
N ALA A 413 -0.91 7.21 13.14
CA ALA A 413 -0.46 7.17 14.54
C ALA A 413 1.06 7.32 14.71
N GLN A 414 1.85 7.06 13.67
CA GLN A 414 3.32 7.17 13.70
C GLN A 414 3.80 8.59 14.04
N ASN A 415 4.74 8.68 14.97
CA ASN A 415 5.29 9.92 15.52
C ASN A 415 6.84 9.97 15.55
N PHE A 416 7.53 9.04 14.86
CA PHE A 416 8.99 9.01 14.80
C PHE A 416 9.54 10.07 13.83
N VAL A 417 10.81 10.49 14.03
CA VAL A 417 11.49 11.53 13.23
C VAL A 417 11.39 11.24 11.73
N GLY A 418 10.74 12.14 10.98
CA GLY A 418 10.52 12.02 9.54
C GLY A 418 9.21 11.34 9.10
N SER A 419 8.31 11.02 10.05
CA SER A 419 6.91 10.64 9.79
C SER A 419 5.97 11.87 9.84
N ASN A 420 5.04 11.94 10.78
CA ASN A 420 4.13 13.06 11.01
C ASN A 420 4.75 14.09 11.98
N ASN A 421 4.48 15.39 11.80
CA ASN A 421 4.76 16.37 12.85
C ASN A 421 3.66 16.37 13.93
N LEU A 422 2.43 16.04 13.54
CA LEU A 422 1.28 15.96 14.44
C LEU A 422 0.44 14.72 14.09
N ASN A 423 0.67 13.63 14.81
CA ASN A 423 -0.08 12.38 14.68
C ASN A 423 -1.52 12.55 15.21
N LEU A 424 -2.51 12.24 14.37
CA LEU A 424 -3.94 12.39 14.70
C LEU A 424 -4.44 11.25 15.61
N LEU A 425 -3.72 10.12 15.60
CA LEU A 425 -3.95 8.97 16.45
C LEU A 425 -2.77 8.75 17.39
N GLN A 426 -3.01 8.15 18.55
CA GLN A 426 -1.96 7.80 19.51
C GLN A 426 -1.38 6.40 19.22
N PRO A 427 -0.04 6.25 19.17
CA PRO A 427 0.61 4.97 18.92
C PRO A 427 0.75 4.15 20.22
N ILE A 428 -0.32 3.47 20.64
CA ILE A 428 -0.34 2.66 21.88
C ILE A 428 0.23 1.27 21.59
N GLY A 429 1.56 1.20 21.53
CA GLY A 429 2.32 -0.02 21.23
C GLY A 429 3.40 0.22 20.18
N GLN A 430 3.84 -0.86 19.52
CA GLN A 430 4.91 -0.79 18.53
C GLN A 430 4.38 -0.45 17.13
N PHE A 431 4.25 0.86 16.85
CA PHE A 431 3.79 1.40 15.55
C PHE A 431 4.89 1.53 14.49
N GLY A 432 6.08 1.00 14.79
CA GLY A 432 7.28 1.11 13.96
C GLY A 432 8.10 2.37 14.27
N THR A 433 9.36 2.37 13.86
CA THR A 433 10.38 3.33 14.30
C THR A 433 11.17 3.89 13.12
N ARG A 434 12.09 4.83 13.40
CA ARG A 434 13.03 5.35 12.41
C ARG A 434 14.11 4.34 11.98
N LEU A 435 14.20 3.16 12.61
CA LEU A 435 15.16 2.12 12.23
C LEU A 435 14.87 1.56 10.83
N HIS A 436 13.58 1.36 10.52
CA HIS A 436 13.09 0.81 9.25
C HIS A 436 12.06 1.71 8.54
N GLY A 437 11.79 2.91 9.07
CA GLY A 437 10.80 3.83 8.53
C GLY A 437 9.37 3.33 8.73
N GLY A 438 9.05 2.84 9.94
CA GLY A 438 7.71 2.37 10.30
C GLY A 438 7.39 0.92 9.89
N LYS A 439 8.21 0.29 9.04
CA LYS A 439 8.02 -1.11 8.55
C LYS A 439 8.19 -2.18 9.64
N ASP A 440 8.79 -1.80 10.76
CA ASP A 440 8.98 -2.56 11.99
C ASP A 440 7.78 -2.44 12.95
N SER A 441 6.63 -1.93 12.47
CA SER A 441 5.36 -1.98 13.20
C SER A 441 4.94 -3.42 13.52
N ALA A 442 4.52 -3.66 14.76
CA ALA A 442 3.95 -4.95 15.16
C ALA A 442 2.57 -5.19 14.52
N SER A 443 2.13 -6.45 14.49
CA SER A 443 0.84 -6.83 13.89
C SER A 443 -0.34 -6.04 14.49
N PRO A 444 -1.29 -5.54 13.66
CA PRO A 444 -2.51 -4.85 14.08
C PRO A 444 -3.37 -5.53 15.17
N ARG A 445 -3.13 -6.81 15.45
CA ARG A 445 -3.80 -7.60 16.49
C ARG A 445 -3.25 -7.35 17.91
N TYR A 446 -2.02 -6.82 18.03
CA TYR A 446 -1.32 -6.58 19.29
C TYR A 446 -1.25 -5.10 19.69
N ILE A 447 -1.37 -4.19 18.72
CA ILE A 447 -1.26 -2.74 18.93
C ILE A 447 -2.63 -2.07 19.05
N PHE A 448 -2.69 -1.02 19.87
CA PHE A 448 -3.90 -0.27 20.19
C PHE A 448 -3.75 1.19 19.77
N THR A 449 -4.87 1.89 19.65
CA THR A 449 -4.90 3.30 19.26
C THR A 449 -6.09 4.02 19.88
N MET A 450 -6.00 5.35 19.97
CA MET A 450 -7.13 6.26 20.23
C MET A 450 -6.88 7.60 19.54
N LEU A 451 -7.88 8.49 19.51
CA LEU A 451 -7.71 9.86 19.06
C LEU A 451 -6.74 10.62 19.97
N SER A 452 -5.82 11.40 19.39
CA SER A 452 -5.07 12.39 20.17
C SER A 452 -6.01 13.51 20.63
N SER A 453 -5.75 14.11 21.80
CA SER A 453 -6.54 15.24 22.34
C SER A 453 -6.57 16.42 21.37
N LEU A 454 -5.41 16.72 20.78
CA LEU A 454 -5.23 17.72 19.72
C LEU A 454 -6.19 17.49 18.54
N THR A 455 -6.54 16.26 18.20
CA THR A 455 -7.27 15.94 16.96
C THR A 455 -8.67 16.54 16.93
N ARG A 456 -9.37 16.65 18.07
CA ARG A 456 -10.71 17.28 18.11
C ARG A 456 -10.68 18.79 18.40
N LEU A 457 -9.51 19.34 18.71
CA LEU A 457 -9.25 20.79 18.63
C LEU A 457 -8.91 21.19 17.18
N LEU A 458 -8.10 20.37 16.50
CA LEU A 458 -7.72 20.54 15.09
C LEU A 458 -8.93 20.52 14.16
N PHE A 459 -9.88 19.62 14.42
CA PHE A 459 -11.15 19.49 13.70
C PHE A 459 -12.33 19.77 14.66
N PRO A 460 -12.72 21.04 14.87
CA PRO A 460 -13.72 21.42 15.87
C PRO A 460 -15.09 20.77 15.64
N PRO A 461 -15.76 20.21 16.67
CA PRO A 461 -17.10 19.59 16.53
C PRO A 461 -18.20 20.53 16.02
N LYS A 462 -17.98 21.85 16.09
CA LYS A 462 -18.90 22.88 15.61
C LYS A 462 -18.85 23.04 14.09
N ASP A 463 -17.74 22.64 13.46
CA ASP A 463 -17.53 22.77 12.03
C ASP A 463 -18.16 21.60 11.26
N ASP A 464 -18.25 20.41 11.89
CA ASP A 464 -18.90 19.21 11.34
C ASP A 464 -20.27 19.51 10.72
N HIS A 465 -21.05 20.41 11.31
CA HIS A 465 -22.38 20.79 10.80
C HIS A 465 -22.37 21.51 9.45
N THR A 466 -21.23 22.08 9.05
CA THR A 466 -21.05 22.78 7.75
C THR A 466 -20.43 21.88 6.67
N LEU A 467 -20.06 20.64 7.02
CA LEU A 467 -19.44 19.70 6.09
C LEU A 467 -20.51 18.95 5.30
N LYS A 468 -20.34 18.84 3.98
CA LYS A 468 -21.17 17.96 3.16
C LYS A 468 -20.72 16.52 3.34
N PHE A 469 -21.56 15.70 3.97
CA PHE A 469 -21.34 14.25 4.13
C PHE A 469 -21.73 13.49 2.87
N LEU A 470 -20.99 12.45 2.55
CA LEU A 470 -21.30 11.53 1.44
C LEU A 470 -22.17 10.36 1.93
N TYR A 471 -22.87 9.73 0.99
CA TYR A 471 -23.74 8.58 1.22
C TYR A 471 -23.31 7.42 0.29
N ASP A 472 -22.52 6.47 0.82
CA ASP A 472 -22.07 5.26 0.11
C ASP A 472 -22.95 4.07 0.57
N ASP A 473 -23.47 3.25 -0.36
CA ASP A 473 -24.39 2.12 -0.02
C ASP A 473 -25.61 2.59 0.80
N ASN A 474 -26.13 3.78 0.47
CA ASN A 474 -27.16 4.54 1.20
C ASN A 474 -26.80 4.88 2.67
N GLN A 475 -25.61 4.51 3.15
CA GLN A 475 -25.12 4.81 4.50
C GLN A 475 -24.40 6.16 4.51
N ARG A 476 -24.70 7.02 5.49
CA ARG A 476 -23.90 8.24 5.71
C ARG A 476 -22.48 7.90 6.16
N VAL A 477 -21.52 8.18 5.28
CA VAL A 477 -20.08 8.00 5.47
C VAL A 477 -19.40 9.35 5.73
N GLU A 478 -18.11 9.51 5.41
CA GLU A 478 -17.32 10.72 5.64
C GLU A 478 -17.71 11.91 4.73
N PRO A 479 -17.30 13.15 5.04
CA PRO A 479 -17.48 14.29 4.15
C PRO A 479 -16.46 14.38 3.01
N GLU A 480 -16.76 15.17 1.98
CA GLU A 480 -15.84 15.41 0.83
C GLU A 480 -14.43 15.85 1.33
N TRP A 481 -14.39 16.66 2.41
CA TRP A 481 -13.22 16.95 3.25
C TRP A 481 -13.66 17.37 4.67
N TYR A 482 -12.75 17.27 5.63
CA TYR A 482 -12.88 18.02 6.90
C TYR A 482 -12.26 19.43 6.75
N ILE A 483 -12.71 20.40 7.55
CA ILE A 483 -12.05 21.71 7.65
C ILE A 483 -11.27 21.78 8.98
N PRO A 484 -9.93 21.67 8.99
CA PRO A 484 -9.14 21.89 10.20
C PRO A 484 -8.96 23.38 10.52
N ILE A 485 -8.49 23.70 11.73
CA ILE A 485 -8.11 25.08 12.14
C ILE A 485 -6.78 25.56 11.50
N ILE A 486 -5.97 24.66 10.96
CA ILE A 486 -4.65 24.89 10.36
C ILE A 486 -4.40 23.91 9.20
N PRO A 487 -3.63 24.26 8.16
CA PRO A 487 -3.45 23.44 6.96
C PRO A 487 -2.61 22.19 7.24
N MET A 488 -3.29 21.10 7.58
CA MET A 488 -2.68 19.81 7.91
C MET A 488 -1.80 19.23 6.79
N VAL A 489 -2.08 19.61 5.53
CA VAL A 489 -1.24 19.34 4.34
C VAL A 489 0.21 19.76 4.55
N LEU A 490 0.42 20.93 5.17
CA LEU A 490 1.76 21.50 5.36
C LEU A 490 2.41 20.92 6.62
N ILE A 491 1.62 20.64 7.65
CA ILE A 491 2.14 20.14 8.93
C ILE A 491 2.66 18.70 8.81
N ASN A 492 1.88 17.78 8.23
CA ASN A 492 2.30 16.38 8.06
C ASN A 492 2.88 16.07 6.67
N GLY A 493 2.97 17.07 5.81
CA GLY A 493 3.32 16.90 4.40
C GLY A 493 2.26 16.12 3.62
N ALA A 494 2.53 15.91 2.33
CA ALA A 494 1.67 15.13 1.45
C ALA A 494 2.50 14.37 0.41
N GLU A 495 2.36 13.05 0.38
CA GLU A 495 3.07 12.16 -0.54
C GLU A 495 2.08 11.25 -1.28
N GLY A 496 2.04 11.37 -2.61
CA GLY A 496 1.08 10.68 -3.47
C GLY A 496 1.58 10.52 -4.89
N ILE A 497 1.23 9.41 -5.53
CA ILE A 497 1.51 9.11 -6.94
C ILE A 497 0.21 8.55 -7.51
N GLY A 498 -0.29 9.14 -8.58
CA GLY A 498 -1.48 8.66 -9.29
C GLY A 498 -1.24 8.65 -10.80
N THR A 499 -2.31 8.65 -11.58
CA THR A 499 -2.22 8.64 -13.05
C THR A 499 -2.02 10.06 -13.59
N GLY A 500 -0.80 10.33 -14.09
CA GLY A 500 -0.40 11.61 -14.68
C GLY A 500 0.25 12.61 -13.72
N TRP A 501 -0.07 12.54 -12.42
CA TRP A 501 0.42 13.48 -11.41
C TRP A 501 1.10 12.81 -10.20
N SER A 502 1.88 13.62 -9.49
CA SER A 502 2.48 13.29 -8.20
C SER A 502 2.38 14.46 -7.23
N CYS A 503 2.22 14.17 -5.94
CA CYS A 503 2.27 15.11 -4.85
C CYS A 503 3.49 14.84 -3.98
N LYS A 504 4.32 15.87 -3.74
CA LYS A 504 5.43 15.82 -2.78
C LYS A 504 5.58 17.15 -2.04
N ILE A 505 4.89 17.25 -0.91
CA ILE A 505 4.94 18.37 0.04
C ILE A 505 5.64 17.89 1.32
N PRO A 506 6.63 18.62 1.85
CA PRO A 506 7.30 18.26 3.10
C PRO A 506 6.52 18.75 4.32
N ASN A 507 7.00 18.38 5.49
CA ASN A 507 6.45 18.84 6.76
C ASN A 507 6.96 20.26 7.07
N PHE A 508 6.14 21.05 7.75
CA PHE A 508 6.44 22.40 8.24
C PHE A 508 6.13 22.52 9.73
N ASP A 509 6.70 23.53 10.39
CA ASP A 509 6.49 23.73 11.82
C ASP A 509 5.09 24.25 12.14
N VAL A 510 4.48 23.71 13.19
CA VAL A 510 3.11 24.04 13.60
C VAL A 510 3.01 25.49 14.08
N ARG A 511 4.04 26.00 14.74
CA ARG A 511 4.06 27.34 15.34
C ARG A 511 4.33 28.39 14.27
N GLU A 512 5.19 28.12 13.29
CA GLU A 512 5.34 28.94 12.07
C GLU A 512 4.03 29.05 11.28
N VAL A 513 3.34 27.93 11.04
CA VAL A 513 2.05 27.90 10.33
C VAL A 513 0.98 28.70 11.11
N VAL A 514 0.85 28.49 12.42
CA VAL A 514 -0.09 29.25 13.28
C VAL A 514 0.26 30.75 13.30
N ASN A 515 1.54 31.10 13.32
CA ASN A 515 1.99 32.48 13.27
C ASN A 515 1.58 33.15 11.95
N ASN A 516 1.85 32.53 10.80
CA ASN A 516 1.48 33.09 9.50
C ASN A 516 -0.03 33.20 9.28
N ILE A 517 -0.84 32.28 9.84
CA ILE A 517 -2.31 32.43 9.86
C ILE A 517 -2.74 33.64 10.69
N ARG A 518 -2.10 33.91 11.83
CA ARG A 518 -2.36 35.12 12.63
C ARG A 518 -1.98 36.39 11.86
N ARG A 519 -0.81 36.42 11.22
CA ARG A 519 -0.38 37.57 10.37
C ARG A 519 -1.39 37.87 9.26
N LEU A 520 -1.80 36.83 8.50
CA LEU A 520 -2.76 36.97 7.40
C LEU A 520 -4.16 37.38 7.89
N MET A 521 -4.55 36.96 9.09
CA MET A 521 -5.78 37.39 9.78
C MET A 521 -5.72 38.83 10.32
N ASP A 522 -4.53 39.32 10.64
CA ASP A 522 -4.29 40.70 11.08
C ASP A 522 -3.98 41.64 9.88
N GLY A 523 -3.98 41.12 8.65
CA GLY A 523 -3.84 41.88 7.40
C GLY A 523 -2.40 42.02 6.87
N GLU A 524 -1.45 41.24 7.39
CA GLU A 524 -0.06 41.22 6.93
C GLU A 524 0.23 40.04 5.98
N GLU A 525 1.16 40.21 5.04
CA GLU A 525 1.65 39.09 4.21
C GLU A 525 2.38 38.03 5.07
N PRO A 526 2.23 36.72 4.74
CA PRO A 526 2.87 35.64 5.47
C PRO A 526 4.39 35.63 5.26
N LEU A 527 5.13 35.25 6.30
CA LEU A 527 6.58 35.01 6.22
C LEU A 527 6.89 33.75 5.40
N PRO A 528 8.03 33.70 4.67
CA PRO A 528 8.53 32.45 4.10
C PRO A 528 8.78 31.43 5.22
N MET A 529 8.35 30.18 5.00
CA MET A 529 8.51 29.05 5.92
C MET A 529 9.54 28.07 5.36
N LEU A 530 10.35 27.45 6.23
CA LEU A 530 11.28 26.39 5.84
C LEU A 530 10.74 25.02 6.27
N PRO A 531 11.01 23.94 5.51
CA PRO A 531 10.59 22.61 5.92
C PRO A 531 11.17 22.23 7.28
N SER A 532 10.34 21.69 8.16
CA SER A 532 10.69 21.36 9.55
C SER A 532 10.05 20.04 9.95
N TYR A 533 10.79 19.20 10.69
CA TYR A 533 10.39 17.85 11.06
C TYR A 533 10.48 17.66 12.58
N LYS A 534 9.41 17.19 13.22
CA LYS A 534 9.36 16.99 14.67
C LYS A 534 10.52 16.11 15.16
N ASN A 535 11.18 16.56 16.22
CA ASN A 535 12.35 15.97 16.86
C ASN A 535 13.60 15.73 15.97
N PHE A 536 13.67 16.35 14.77
CA PHE A 536 14.88 16.33 13.94
C PHE A 536 15.97 17.25 14.49
N LYS A 537 17.22 16.77 14.52
CA LYS A 537 18.37 17.52 15.09
C LYS A 537 19.32 18.14 14.05
N GLY A 538 19.16 17.76 12.78
CA GLY A 538 19.98 18.24 11.68
C GLY A 538 19.56 19.61 11.16
N THR A 539 20.08 19.99 10.01
CA THR A 539 19.85 21.30 9.39
C THR A 539 19.18 21.15 8.03
N ILE A 540 18.27 22.08 7.72
CA ILE A 540 17.54 22.15 6.45
C ILE A 540 17.79 23.53 5.87
N GLU A 541 18.40 23.59 4.69
CA GLU A 541 18.81 24.84 4.05
C GLU A 541 18.27 24.91 2.61
N GLU A 542 17.74 26.06 2.21
CA GLU A 542 17.30 26.28 0.82
C GLU A 542 18.47 26.70 -0.08
N LEU A 543 18.63 26.00 -1.21
CA LEU A 543 19.60 26.32 -2.25
C LEU A 543 19.02 27.24 -3.33
N ALA A 544 17.75 27.02 -3.66
CA ALA A 544 16.96 27.69 -4.69
C ALA A 544 15.46 27.45 -4.37
N PRO A 545 14.51 28.26 -4.87
CA PRO A 545 13.08 28.09 -4.57
C PRO A 545 12.61 26.64 -4.79
N ASN A 546 11.95 26.07 -3.78
CA ASN A 546 11.49 24.67 -3.74
C ASN A 546 12.63 23.62 -3.84
N GLN A 547 13.88 23.97 -3.54
CA GLN A 547 15.04 23.05 -3.54
C GLN A 547 15.83 23.17 -2.23
N TYR A 548 15.70 22.16 -1.38
CA TYR A 548 16.26 22.10 -0.03
C TYR A 548 17.35 21.03 0.05
N VAL A 549 18.35 21.24 0.91
CA VAL A 549 19.28 20.19 1.36
C VAL A 549 19.05 19.92 2.83
N ILE A 550 18.83 18.66 3.16
CA ILE A 550 18.67 18.14 4.52
C ILE A 550 20.01 17.51 4.91
N SER A 551 20.72 18.12 5.86
CA SER A 551 21.99 17.61 6.39
C SER A 551 21.75 16.89 7.72
N GLY A 552 22.34 15.70 7.87
CA GLY A 552 22.50 15.03 9.17
C GLY A 552 23.58 15.72 10.02
N GLU A 553 23.84 15.20 11.21
CA GLU A 553 24.81 15.78 12.16
C GLU A 553 26.03 14.89 12.34
N VAL A 554 27.21 15.52 12.26
CA VAL A 554 28.49 14.82 12.37
C VAL A 554 29.52 15.67 13.13
N ALA A 555 30.26 15.04 14.04
CA ALA A 555 31.26 15.67 14.88
C ALA A 555 32.57 14.87 14.87
N ILE A 556 33.71 15.57 14.82
CA ILE A 556 35.02 14.92 15.00
C ILE A 556 35.26 14.78 16.51
N LEU A 557 35.58 13.57 16.97
CA LEU A 557 35.95 13.32 18.38
C LEU A 557 37.48 13.35 18.56
N ASN A 558 38.22 12.71 17.63
CA ASN A 558 39.68 12.66 17.58
C ASN A 558 40.12 12.48 16.12
N SER A 559 41.41 12.61 15.83
CA SER A 559 42.03 12.31 14.52
C SER A 559 41.73 10.90 13.99
N THR A 560 41.41 9.95 14.86
CA THR A 560 41.09 8.55 14.53
C THR A 560 39.58 8.22 14.60
N THR A 561 38.72 9.12 15.10
CA THR A 561 37.33 8.79 15.47
C THR A 561 36.34 9.93 15.21
N ILE A 562 35.21 9.60 14.57
CA ILE A 562 34.13 10.50 14.18
C ILE A 562 32.78 9.99 14.72
N GLU A 563 31.91 10.90 15.16
CA GLU A 563 30.56 10.61 15.65
C GLU A 563 29.51 11.13 14.64
N ILE A 564 28.56 10.28 14.26
CA ILE A 564 27.37 10.67 13.49
C ILE A 564 26.18 10.65 14.45
N SER A 565 25.62 11.82 14.74
CA SER A 565 24.59 12.04 15.78
C SER A 565 23.18 12.28 15.23
N GLU A 566 23.03 12.45 13.91
CA GLU A 566 21.73 12.52 13.22
C GLU A 566 21.87 12.09 11.75
N LEU A 567 20.85 11.43 11.20
CA LEU A 567 20.76 11.07 9.78
C LEU A 567 19.71 11.94 9.06
N PRO A 568 19.87 12.26 7.76
CA PRO A 568 18.86 13.01 7.00
C PRO A 568 17.46 12.38 7.03
N ILE A 569 16.43 13.22 6.92
CA ILE A 569 15.03 12.78 6.89
C ILE A 569 14.78 11.73 5.78
N ARG A 570 13.98 10.70 6.11
CA ARG A 570 13.75 9.47 5.33
C ARG A 570 14.99 8.57 5.12
N THR A 571 16.13 8.86 5.75
CA THR A 571 17.28 7.94 5.84
C THR A 571 17.18 7.10 7.12
N TRP A 572 16.84 5.82 6.98
CA TRP A 572 16.59 4.90 8.09
C TRP A 572 17.86 4.23 8.59
N THR A 573 17.95 3.98 9.90
CA THR A 573 19.20 3.51 10.54
C THR A 573 19.72 2.20 9.93
N GLN A 574 18.85 1.20 9.72
CA GLN A 574 19.24 -0.08 9.15
C GLN A 574 19.63 0.06 7.67
N THR A 575 18.87 0.84 6.90
CA THR A 575 19.18 1.12 5.48
C THR A 575 20.51 1.86 5.31
N TYR A 576 20.83 2.80 6.21
CA TYR A 576 22.09 3.52 6.21
C TYR A 576 23.28 2.59 6.56
N LYS A 577 23.11 1.72 7.56
CA LYS A 577 24.08 0.69 7.92
C LYS A 577 24.43 -0.20 6.71
N GLU A 578 23.41 -0.77 6.07
CA GLU A 578 23.55 -1.69 4.93
C GLU A 578 24.09 -1.01 3.65
N GLN A 579 23.67 0.22 3.33
CA GLN A 579 23.97 0.88 2.05
C GLN A 579 25.14 1.89 2.10
N VAL A 580 25.64 2.21 3.30
CA VAL A 580 26.71 3.20 3.50
C VAL A 580 27.84 2.62 4.34
N LEU A 581 27.58 2.12 5.55
CA LEU A 581 28.65 1.70 6.46
C LEU A 581 29.26 0.35 6.09
N GLU A 582 28.47 -0.68 5.79
CA GLU A 582 29.01 -1.99 5.40
C GLU A 582 29.88 -1.95 4.13
N PRO A 583 29.51 -1.23 3.05
CA PRO A 583 30.40 -1.04 1.90
C PRO A 583 31.67 -0.23 2.21
N MET A 584 31.62 0.68 3.19
CA MET A 584 32.79 1.45 3.64
C MET A 584 33.72 0.64 4.54
N LEU A 585 33.20 -0.32 5.31
CA LEU A 585 33.97 -1.18 6.22
C LEU A 585 34.68 -2.30 5.46
N ASN A 586 33.94 -3.01 4.61
CA ASN A 586 34.44 -4.21 3.92
C ASN A 586 35.10 -3.86 2.56
N GLY A 587 34.76 -2.70 2.00
CA GLY A 587 35.10 -2.34 0.62
C GLY A 587 34.18 -3.01 -0.41
N THR A 588 34.46 -2.75 -1.69
CA THR A 588 33.87 -3.43 -2.84
C THR A 588 34.96 -3.72 -3.88
N GLU A 589 34.67 -4.55 -4.88
CA GLU A 589 35.60 -4.80 -6.01
C GLU A 589 36.07 -3.51 -6.73
N LYS A 590 35.30 -2.42 -6.59
CA LYS A 590 35.56 -1.11 -7.23
C LYS A 590 36.15 -0.07 -6.26
N THR A 591 36.12 -0.29 -4.95
CA THR A 591 36.50 0.71 -3.92
C THR A 591 37.12 0.07 -2.67
N PRO A 592 38.34 0.46 -2.26
CA PRO A 592 38.94 -0.04 -1.02
C PRO A 592 38.15 0.40 0.22
N PRO A 593 38.26 -0.30 1.36
CA PRO A 593 37.60 0.08 2.60
C PRO A 593 38.08 1.46 3.09
N LEU A 594 37.13 2.29 3.49
CA LEU A 594 37.34 3.67 3.95
C LEU A 594 37.48 3.74 5.47
N ILE A 595 36.68 2.96 6.20
CA ILE A 595 36.62 2.92 7.67
C ILE A 595 37.25 1.60 8.18
N THR A 596 37.70 1.57 9.43
CA THR A 596 38.38 0.38 10.00
C THR A 596 37.49 -0.45 10.92
N ASP A 597 36.51 0.20 11.56
CA ASP A 597 35.58 -0.35 12.55
C ASP A 597 34.49 0.71 12.78
N TYR A 598 33.29 0.30 13.18
CA TYR A 598 32.27 1.24 13.66
C TYR A 598 31.46 0.61 14.80
N ARG A 599 30.99 1.47 15.70
CA ARG A 599 30.09 1.10 16.80
C ARG A 599 28.78 1.86 16.69
N GLU A 600 27.72 1.17 17.11
CA GLU A 600 26.35 1.66 17.05
C GLU A 600 25.78 1.75 18.48
N TYR A 601 25.25 2.92 18.81
CA TYR A 601 24.70 3.27 20.12
C TYR A 601 23.29 3.89 19.96
N HIS A 602 22.49 3.32 19.06
CA HIS A 602 21.15 3.82 18.70
C HIS A 602 20.09 3.54 19.75
N THR A 603 18.99 4.29 19.65
CA THR A 603 17.68 3.92 20.20
C THR A 603 16.65 3.82 19.07
N ASP A 604 15.41 3.50 19.43
CA ASP A 604 14.20 3.66 18.60
C ASP A 604 13.98 5.10 18.08
N THR A 605 14.49 6.08 18.82
CA THR A 605 14.26 7.52 18.69
C THR A 605 15.46 8.29 18.14
N THR A 606 16.68 7.86 18.49
CA THR A 606 17.93 8.60 18.22
C THR A 606 19.00 7.72 17.60
N VAL A 607 19.92 8.32 16.85
CA VAL A 607 20.98 7.61 16.14
C VAL A 607 22.35 8.11 16.57
N LYS A 608 23.26 7.18 16.90
CA LYS A 608 24.66 7.47 17.19
C LYS A 608 25.54 6.37 16.61
N PHE A 609 26.32 6.71 15.58
CA PHE A 609 27.45 5.88 15.13
C PHE A 609 28.76 6.50 15.60
N VAL A 610 29.68 5.66 16.08
CA VAL A 610 31.07 6.05 16.37
C VAL A 610 31.98 5.26 15.43
N VAL A 611 32.46 5.93 14.40
CA VAL A 611 33.24 5.32 13.30
C VAL A 611 34.73 5.56 13.54
N LYS A 612 35.56 4.54 13.30
CA LYS A 612 37.02 4.62 13.36
C LYS A 612 37.61 4.66 11.95
N MET A 613 38.66 5.46 11.79
CA MET A 613 39.36 5.67 10.52
C MET A 613 40.87 5.78 10.75
N ALA A 614 41.66 5.48 9.71
CA ALA A 614 43.05 5.91 9.69
C ALA A 614 43.11 7.45 9.56
N GLU A 615 44.07 8.09 10.23
CA GLU A 615 44.11 9.57 10.35
C GLU A 615 44.26 10.26 8.99
N GLU A 616 45.04 9.68 8.08
CA GLU A 616 45.17 10.12 6.69
C GLU A 616 43.80 10.16 5.97
N LYS A 617 43.04 9.06 6.06
CA LYS A 617 41.70 8.93 5.47
C LYS A 617 40.68 9.86 6.12
N LEU A 618 40.81 10.15 7.42
CA LEU A 618 39.96 11.11 8.11
C LEU A 618 40.26 12.55 7.66
N ALA A 619 41.54 12.92 7.50
CA ALA A 619 41.94 14.23 6.98
C ALA A 619 41.56 14.41 5.49
N GLU A 620 41.60 13.35 4.68
CA GLU A 620 41.04 13.34 3.32
C GLU A 620 39.52 13.50 3.32
N ALA A 621 38.82 12.79 4.20
CA ALA A 621 37.36 12.88 4.32
C ALA A 621 36.90 14.25 4.83
N GLU A 622 37.65 14.88 5.74
CA GLU A 622 37.41 16.27 6.18
C GLU A 622 37.58 17.24 5.01
N ARG A 623 38.69 17.12 4.26
CA ARG A 623 38.98 17.94 3.08
C ARG A 623 37.93 17.80 1.97
N ALA A 624 37.38 16.60 1.78
CA ALA A 624 36.28 16.32 0.86
C ALA A 624 34.89 16.70 1.40
N GLY A 625 34.78 17.00 2.70
CA GLY A 625 33.55 17.30 3.41
C GLY A 625 32.85 16.05 3.93
N LEU A 626 32.91 15.82 5.26
CA LEU A 626 32.38 14.62 5.92
C LEU A 626 30.91 14.33 5.59
N HIS A 627 30.08 15.37 5.50
CA HIS A 627 28.68 15.29 5.07
C HIS A 627 28.49 14.64 3.69
N LYS A 628 29.37 14.95 2.74
CA LYS A 628 29.36 14.41 1.38
C LYS A 628 29.93 12.98 1.36
N VAL A 629 31.01 12.75 2.09
CA VAL A 629 31.69 11.43 2.18
C VAL A 629 30.77 10.38 2.78
N PHE A 630 30.16 10.66 3.93
CA PHE A 630 29.24 9.75 4.62
C PHE A 630 27.80 9.81 4.09
N LYS A 631 27.54 10.48 2.96
CA LYS A 631 26.19 10.64 2.36
C LYS A 631 25.15 11.22 3.34
N LEU A 632 25.57 12.03 4.31
CA LEU A 632 24.71 12.68 5.31
C LEU A 632 24.03 13.95 4.76
N GLN A 633 23.78 14.01 3.45
CA GLN A 633 23.08 15.10 2.78
C GLN A 633 22.09 14.55 1.76
N THR A 634 20.82 14.92 1.90
CA THR A 634 19.74 14.53 1.00
C THR A 634 19.11 15.77 0.39
N SER A 635 19.13 15.88 -0.94
CA SER A 635 18.45 16.94 -1.68
C SER A 635 16.96 16.63 -1.85
N LEU A 636 16.10 17.54 -1.45
CA LEU A 636 14.65 17.49 -1.62
C LEU A 636 14.22 18.58 -2.62
N THR A 637 13.40 18.24 -3.62
CA THR A 637 12.85 19.23 -4.55
C THR A 637 11.34 19.13 -4.65
N CYS A 638 10.63 20.21 -4.32
CA CYS A 638 9.17 20.27 -4.22
C CYS A 638 8.52 20.83 -5.50
N ASN A 639 8.99 20.38 -6.66
CA ASN A 639 8.51 20.82 -7.98
C ASN A 639 7.09 20.33 -8.35
N SER A 640 6.45 19.52 -7.50
CA SER A 640 5.19 18.83 -7.80
C SER A 640 4.27 18.81 -6.58
N MET A 641 3.77 20.00 -6.23
CA MET A 641 2.76 20.17 -5.19
C MET A 641 1.39 20.19 -5.87
N VAL A 642 0.82 19.01 -6.14
CA VAL A 642 -0.48 18.86 -6.81
C VAL A 642 -1.46 18.28 -5.81
N LEU A 643 -2.60 18.94 -5.64
CA LEU A 643 -3.62 18.64 -4.62
C LEU A 643 -5.03 18.77 -5.22
N PHE A 644 -6.02 18.13 -4.60
CA PHE A 644 -7.42 18.44 -4.90
C PHE A 644 -7.88 19.72 -4.20
N ASP A 645 -8.45 20.64 -4.97
CA ASP A 645 -9.16 21.82 -4.49
C ASP A 645 -10.54 21.44 -3.90
N HIS A 646 -11.16 22.37 -3.16
CA HIS A 646 -12.50 22.27 -2.56
C HIS A 646 -13.68 22.17 -3.56
N VAL A 647 -13.39 21.93 -4.84
CA VAL A 647 -14.36 21.68 -5.91
C VAL A 647 -14.17 20.28 -6.52
N GLY A 648 -13.11 19.55 -6.14
CA GLY A 648 -12.76 18.23 -6.67
C GLY A 648 -11.88 18.24 -7.93
N CYS A 649 -11.33 19.40 -8.32
CA CYS A 649 -10.35 19.49 -9.41
C CYS A 649 -8.90 19.44 -8.86
N LEU A 650 -7.96 18.86 -9.63
CA LEU A 650 -6.53 18.93 -9.29
C LEU A 650 -5.93 20.29 -9.66
N LYS A 651 -5.28 20.94 -8.69
CA LYS A 651 -4.52 22.19 -8.87
C LYS A 651 -3.04 21.95 -8.57
N LYS A 652 -2.15 22.44 -9.45
CA LYS A 652 -0.71 22.55 -9.18
C LYS A 652 -0.46 23.85 -8.43
N TYR A 653 0.28 23.77 -7.34
CA TYR A 653 0.77 24.90 -6.55
C TYR A 653 2.25 25.11 -6.83
N ASP A 654 2.65 26.35 -7.09
CA ASP A 654 4.07 26.72 -7.30
C ASP A 654 4.77 27.12 -6.00
N THR A 655 4.05 27.64 -4.99
CA THR A 655 4.60 27.88 -3.66
C THR A 655 3.74 27.32 -2.53
N VAL A 656 4.37 27.11 -1.38
CA VAL A 656 3.71 26.72 -0.13
C VAL A 656 2.80 27.84 0.41
N LEU A 657 3.11 29.10 0.11
CA LEU A 657 2.30 30.25 0.54
C LEU A 657 0.98 30.33 -0.20
N ASP A 658 0.90 29.81 -1.43
CA ASP A 658 -0.36 29.78 -2.20
C ASP A 658 -1.33 28.72 -1.65
N ILE A 659 -0.81 27.57 -1.18
CA ILE A 659 -1.59 26.58 -0.43
C ILE A 659 -2.12 27.21 0.87
N LEU A 660 -1.29 28.01 1.56
CA LEU A 660 -1.69 28.71 2.79
C LEU A 660 -2.76 29.77 2.54
N ARG A 661 -2.69 30.51 1.42
CA ARG A 661 -3.69 31.53 1.01
C ARG A 661 -5.04 30.89 0.66
N ASP A 662 -5.05 29.90 -0.24
CA ASP A 662 -6.26 29.15 -0.60
C ASP A 662 -6.94 28.55 0.65
N PHE A 663 -6.15 27.95 1.54
CA PHE A 663 -6.63 27.40 2.81
C PHE A 663 -7.21 28.50 3.72
N PHE A 664 -6.55 29.66 3.82
CA PHE A 664 -6.97 30.74 4.70
C PHE A 664 -8.33 31.32 4.28
N GLU A 665 -8.51 31.62 2.99
CA GLU A 665 -9.77 32.17 2.47
C GLU A 665 -10.92 31.17 2.71
N LEU A 666 -10.70 29.89 2.37
CA LEU A 666 -11.66 28.83 2.58
C LEU A 666 -12.00 28.68 4.08
N ARG A 667 -11.00 28.63 4.96
CA ARG A 667 -11.22 28.47 6.41
C ARG A 667 -11.98 29.65 7.01
N LEU A 668 -11.67 30.88 6.61
CA LEU A 668 -12.36 32.08 7.08
C LEU A 668 -13.84 32.09 6.63
N LYS A 669 -14.13 31.68 5.40
CA LYS A 669 -15.49 31.48 4.89
C LYS A 669 -16.26 30.44 5.72
N TYR A 670 -15.63 29.32 6.06
CA TYR A 670 -16.24 28.30 6.92
C TYR A 670 -16.47 28.76 8.37
N TYR A 671 -15.65 29.67 8.93
CA TYR A 671 -15.99 30.34 10.19
C TYR A 671 -17.23 31.25 10.08
N GLY A 672 -17.47 31.85 8.92
CA GLY A 672 -18.73 32.55 8.61
C GLY A 672 -19.93 31.61 8.71
N LEU A 673 -19.89 30.49 7.97
CA LEU A 673 -20.94 29.46 7.99
C LEU A 673 -21.16 28.87 9.40
N ARG A 674 -20.09 28.63 10.18
CA ARG A 674 -20.20 28.23 11.59
C ARG A 674 -20.84 29.30 12.47
N LYS A 675 -20.55 30.59 12.24
CA LYS A 675 -21.21 31.68 12.98
C LYS A 675 -22.71 31.72 12.67
N GLU A 676 -23.09 31.57 11.41
CA GLU A 676 -24.48 31.50 10.96
C GLU A 676 -25.21 30.28 11.55
N TRP A 677 -24.57 29.10 11.54
CA TRP A 677 -25.09 27.88 12.16
C TRP A 677 -25.33 28.07 13.66
N LEU A 678 -24.33 28.58 14.40
CA LEU A 678 -24.44 28.81 15.84
C LEU A 678 -25.48 29.89 16.17
N LEU A 679 -25.64 30.92 15.33
CA LEU A 679 -26.66 31.95 15.47
C LEU A 679 -28.07 31.35 15.28
N GLY A 680 -28.26 30.49 14.27
CA GLY A 680 -29.50 29.76 14.03
C GLY A 680 -29.85 28.82 15.18
N MET A 681 -28.87 28.03 15.65
CA MET A 681 -29.04 27.09 16.76
C MET A 681 -29.45 27.77 18.06
N LEU A 682 -28.69 28.80 18.49
CA LEU A 682 -28.97 29.55 19.72
C LEU A 682 -30.27 30.37 19.59
N GLY A 683 -30.60 30.85 18.40
CA GLY A 683 -31.88 31.48 18.10
C GLY A 683 -33.06 30.50 18.28
N ALA A 684 -32.94 29.28 17.75
CA ALA A 684 -33.94 28.23 17.91
C ALA A 684 -34.06 27.73 19.36
N GLU A 685 -32.94 27.58 20.09
CA GLU A 685 -32.94 27.27 21.52
C GLU A 685 -33.66 28.36 22.34
N SER A 686 -33.34 29.63 22.11
CA SER A 686 -34.01 30.75 22.77
C SER A 686 -35.51 30.81 22.43
N ALA A 687 -35.88 30.65 21.16
CA ALA A 687 -37.28 30.60 20.73
C ALA A 687 -38.05 29.46 21.41
N LYS A 688 -37.45 28.27 21.52
CA LYS A 688 -38.06 27.12 22.22
C LYS A 688 -38.29 27.40 23.69
N LEU A 689 -37.29 27.93 24.40
CA LEU A 689 -37.39 28.30 25.81
C LEU A 689 -38.41 29.43 26.02
N ASN A 690 -38.48 30.39 25.11
CA ASN A 690 -39.45 31.49 25.14
C ASN A 690 -40.89 30.96 24.99
N ASN A 691 -41.15 30.04 24.06
CA ASN A 691 -42.47 29.43 23.88
C ASN A 691 -42.86 28.52 25.06
N GLN A 692 -41.92 27.77 25.66
CA GLN A 692 -42.18 27.01 26.89
C GLN A 692 -42.50 27.93 28.08
N ALA A 693 -41.72 29.00 28.29
CA ALA A 693 -42.00 29.98 29.34
C ALA A 693 -43.33 30.71 29.13
N ARG A 694 -43.67 31.04 27.87
CA ARG A 694 -44.97 31.63 27.47
C ARG A 694 -46.13 30.67 27.75
N PHE A 695 -46.01 29.39 27.40
CA PHE A 695 -47.05 28.39 27.63
C PHE A 695 -47.32 28.17 29.13
N ILE A 696 -46.27 28.06 29.94
CA ILE A 696 -46.43 27.93 31.40
C ILE A 696 -47.04 29.21 31.98
N LEU A 697 -46.65 30.39 31.50
CA LEU A 697 -47.26 31.66 31.92
C LEU A 697 -48.75 31.73 31.55
N GLU A 698 -49.14 31.44 30.30
CA GLU A 698 -50.55 31.42 29.86
C GLU A 698 -51.37 30.30 30.55
N LYS A 699 -50.74 29.23 31.05
CA LYS A 699 -51.40 28.18 31.86
C LYS A 699 -51.57 28.58 33.33
N ILE A 700 -50.60 29.27 33.94
CA ILE A 700 -50.70 29.81 35.30
C ILE A 700 -51.74 30.94 35.35
N ASP A 701 -51.76 31.80 34.33
CA ASP A 701 -52.68 32.93 34.16
C ASP A 701 -54.08 32.53 33.66
N GLY A 702 -54.41 31.22 33.68
CA GLY A 702 -55.72 30.67 33.31
C GLY A 702 -56.11 30.78 31.82
N LYS A 703 -55.29 31.45 30.99
CA LYS A 703 -55.54 31.70 29.56
C LYS A 703 -55.52 30.46 28.68
N ILE A 704 -54.83 29.39 29.09
CA ILE A 704 -54.83 28.07 28.44
C ILE A 704 -55.28 27.00 29.44
N ILE A 705 -56.46 26.42 29.20
CA ILE A 705 -57.01 25.33 30.00
C ILE A 705 -56.79 24.01 29.26
N ILE A 706 -55.72 23.30 29.66
CA ILE A 706 -55.35 21.98 29.11
C ILE A 706 -56.21 20.81 29.60
N GLU A 707 -57.01 21.04 30.63
CA GLU A 707 -57.75 19.99 31.35
C GLU A 707 -59.03 19.59 30.60
N ASN A 708 -59.25 18.27 30.45
CA ASN A 708 -60.38 17.68 29.73
C ASN A 708 -60.56 18.17 28.27
N ARG A 709 -59.47 18.59 27.60
CA ARG A 709 -59.46 18.99 26.18
C ARG A 709 -58.80 17.95 25.27
N PRO A 710 -59.39 17.58 24.11
CA PRO A 710 -58.74 16.69 23.15
C PRO A 710 -57.43 17.28 22.59
N LYS A 711 -56.39 16.45 22.37
CA LYS A 711 -55.11 16.90 21.78
C LYS A 711 -55.29 17.66 20.44
N LYS A 712 -56.30 17.27 19.63
CA LYS A 712 -56.67 17.97 18.38
C LYS A 712 -57.28 19.37 18.58
N GLU A 713 -57.94 19.65 19.71
CA GLU A 713 -58.36 21.02 20.05
C GLU A 713 -57.20 21.86 20.56
N LEU A 714 -56.33 21.29 21.41
CA LEU A 714 -55.15 21.97 21.93
C LEU A 714 -54.22 22.43 20.81
N ILE A 715 -53.98 21.58 19.81
CA ILE A 715 -53.21 21.94 18.59
C ILE A 715 -53.86 23.12 17.86
N LYS A 716 -55.19 23.15 17.68
CA LYS A 716 -55.89 24.30 17.08
C LYS A 716 -55.74 25.58 17.90
N VAL A 717 -55.83 25.50 19.22
CA VAL A 717 -55.65 26.65 20.12
C VAL A 717 -54.22 27.20 20.06
N LEU A 718 -53.21 26.32 20.01
CA LEU A 718 -51.80 26.73 19.88
C LEU A 718 -51.53 27.45 18.54
N ILE A 719 -52.07 26.93 17.43
CA ILE A 719 -52.02 27.58 16.11
C ILE A 719 -52.72 28.95 16.14
N GLN A 720 -53.94 29.03 16.68
CA GLN A 720 -54.70 30.28 16.82
C GLN A 720 -54.01 31.32 17.72
N ARG A 721 -53.21 30.86 18.69
CA ARG A 721 -52.41 31.71 19.60
C ARG A 721 -51.06 32.11 19.01
N GLY A 722 -50.70 31.64 17.81
CA GLY A 722 -49.40 31.91 17.20
C GLY A 722 -48.24 31.37 18.04
N TYR A 723 -48.34 30.11 18.46
CA TYR A 723 -47.16 29.33 18.85
C TYR A 723 -46.57 28.67 17.60
N ASP A 724 -45.24 28.54 17.56
CA ASP A 724 -44.51 27.83 16.53
C ASP A 724 -44.45 26.31 16.81
N SER A 725 -44.34 25.51 15.74
CA SER A 725 -43.83 24.14 15.85
C SER A 725 -42.38 24.15 16.34
N ASP A 726 -41.92 23.11 17.02
CA ASP A 726 -40.61 23.04 17.68
C ASP A 726 -39.48 23.68 16.85
N PRO A 727 -39.00 24.90 17.19
CA PRO A 727 -38.12 25.65 16.31
C PRO A 727 -36.75 24.99 16.15
N VAL A 728 -36.35 24.12 17.08
CA VAL A 728 -35.13 23.31 16.97
C VAL A 728 -35.32 22.14 16.00
N LYS A 729 -36.53 21.53 15.93
CA LYS A 729 -36.84 20.52 14.90
C LYS A 729 -36.96 21.17 13.53
N ALA A 730 -37.75 22.25 13.42
CA ALA A 730 -37.96 22.98 12.18
C ALA A 730 -36.65 23.54 11.59
N TRP A 731 -35.75 24.07 12.44
CA TRP A 731 -34.44 24.53 11.98
C TRP A 731 -33.53 23.38 11.52
N LYS A 732 -33.47 22.25 12.25
CA LYS A 732 -32.74 21.06 11.79
C LYS A 732 -33.26 20.53 10.45
N GLU A 733 -34.58 20.42 10.31
CA GLU A 733 -35.21 20.01 9.05
C GLU A 733 -34.91 20.98 7.92
N ALA A 734 -34.95 22.30 8.16
CA ALA A 734 -34.64 23.30 7.14
C ALA A 734 -33.18 23.22 6.69
N GLN A 735 -32.25 22.96 7.62
CA GLN A 735 -30.83 22.74 7.31
C GLN A 735 -30.57 21.40 6.61
N GLN A 736 -31.43 20.39 6.80
CA GLN A 736 -31.36 19.10 6.08
C GLN A 736 -32.10 19.11 4.73
N LYS A 737 -32.80 20.19 4.37
CA LYS A 737 -33.60 20.31 3.13
C LYS A 737 -32.94 21.20 2.06
N VAL A 738 -31.70 21.65 2.26
CA VAL A 738 -30.97 22.49 1.30
C VAL A 738 -29.47 22.13 1.30
N PRO A 739 -28.87 21.56 0.24
CA PRO A 739 -29.44 21.07 -1.02
C PRO A 739 -29.46 19.52 -1.09
N ASP A 740 -29.69 18.85 0.04
CA ASP A 740 -29.90 17.39 0.05
C ASP A 740 -31.38 17.09 -0.30
N GLU A 741 -31.65 16.69 -1.54
CA GLU A 741 -32.97 16.20 -1.94
C GLU A 741 -33.20 14.79 -1.39
N GLU A 742 -34.03 14.73 -0.34
CA GLU A 742 -34.65 13.54 0.27
C GLU A 742 -33.76 12.63 1.18
N GLU A 743 -34.41 11.61 1.74
CA GLU A 743 -33.87 10.44 2.49
C GLU A 743 -33.47 10.54 3.99
N ASN A 744 -33.44 11.70 4.65
CA ASN A 744 -33.12 11.77 6.11
C ASN A 744 -34.34 11.51 7.06
N GLU A 745 -34.89 10.29 7.06
CA GLU A 745 -35.79 9.79 8.13
C GLU A 745 -35.36 8.42 8.74
N GLU A 746 -34.10 8.00 8.56
CA GLU A 746 -33.56 6.77 9.17
C GLU A 746 -32.83 7.04 10.51
N SER A 747 -33.55 7.50 11.55
CA SER A 747 -33.00 7.57 12.92
C SER A 747 -33.98 7.37 14.10
N ASP A 748 -35.11 6.68 13.91
CA ASP A 748 -35.96 6.22 15.02
C ASP A 748 -36.59 4.86 14.65
N ASN A 749 -35.93 3.74 15.02
CA ASN A 749 -36.47 2.40 14.77
C ASN A 749 -35.96 1.29 15.73
N GLU A 750 -35.74 1.63 17.01
CA GLU A 750 -35.59 0.65 18.11
C GLU A 750 -36.48 0.98 19.31
N LYS A 751 -37.79 1.13 19.08
CA LYS A 751 -38.93 0.87 20.01
C LYS A 751 -40.26 1.39 19.44
N GLU A 752 -40.86 0.67 18.51
CA GLU A 752 -42.32 0.68 18.44
C GLU A 752 -42.88 -0.64 17.89
N THR A 753 -43.53 -1.38 18.78
CA THR A 753 -44.42 -2.49 18.45
C THR A 753 -45.73 -2.21 19.17
N GLU A 754 -46.86 -2.44 18.48
CA GLU A 754 -48.23 -2.16 18.96
C GLU A 754 -48.65 -0.67 19.08
N LYS A 755 -48.98 -0.07 17.92
CA LYS A 755 -50.33 0.49 17.72
C LYS A 755 -50.71 0.63 16.24
N SER A 756 -52.01 0.74 16.01
CA SER A 756 -52.68 0.58 14.71
C SER A 756 -52.92 1.90 13.97
N ASP A 757 -52.74 1.86 12.64
CA ASP A 757 -53.34 2.71 11.61
C ASP A 757 -53.88 4.10 12.03
N SER A 758 -53.08 5.15 11.82
CA SER A 758 -53.62 6.48 11.51
C SER A 758 -52.70 7.33 10.63
N VAL A 759 -53.13 7.55 9.39
CA VAL A 759 -52.85 8.68 8.48
C VAL A 759 -51.70 9.63 8.85
N THR A 760 -50.60 9.55 8.07
CA THR A 760 -49.56 10.58 7.80
C THR A 760 -49.54 11.81 8.73
N ASP A 761 -48.65 11.82 9.73
CA ASP A 761 -48.53 12.92 10.71
C ASP A 761 -47.64 14.08 10.21
N SER A 762 -47.99 14.69 9.07
CA SER A 762 -47.34 15.88 8.53
C SER A 762 -47.87 17.20 9.16
N GLY A 763 -48.17 17.17 10.46
CA GLY A 763 -48.74 18.29 11.22
C GLY A 763 -47.69 19.15 11.95
N PRO A 764 -48.03 20.39 12.35
CA PRO A 764 -47.15 21.21 13.18
C PRO A 764 -46.89 20.57 14.55
N THR A 765 -45.62 20.31 14.87
CA THR A 765 -45.20 19.52 16.04
C THR A 765 -45.13 20.34 17.33
N PHE A 766 -46.19 20.28 18.13
CA PHE A 766 -46.32 20.94 19.44
C PHE A 766 -45.96 20.07 20.65
N ASN A 767 -45.45 18.86 20.43
CA ASN A 767 -45.11 17.90 21.50
C ASN A 767 -44.19 18.51 22.58
N TYR A 768 -43.25 19.38 22.19
CA TYR A 768 -42.34 20.10 23.09
C TYR A 768 -43.01 21.03 24.12
N LEU A 769 -44.31 21.36 23.94
CA LEU A 769 -45.15 22.07 24.91
C LEU A 769 -46.13 21.11 25.62
N LEU A 770 -46.67 20.14 24.89
CA LEU A 770 -47.75 19.26 25.36
C LEU A 770 -47.27 18.13 26.27
N ASP A 771 -46.04 17.66 26.09
CA ASP A 771 -45.49 16.53 26.84
C ASP A 771 -44.68 16.99 28.09
N MET A 772 -44.80 18.27 28.48
CA MET A 772 -44.20 18.79 29.71
C MET A 772 -44.91 18.21 30.95
N PRO A 773 -44.20 17.59 31.92
CA PRO A 773 -44.86 16.96 33.08
C PRO A 773 -45.58 17.99 33.95
N LEU A 774 -46.74 17.64 34.52
CA LEU A 774 -47.59 18.58 35.26
C LEU A 774 -46.89 19.28 36.45
N TRP A 775 -45.91 18.63 37.08
CA TRP A 775 -45.07 19.23 38.13
C TRP A 775 -44.15 20.37 37.65
N TYR A 776 -43.98 20.56 36.34
CA TYR A 776 -43.18 21.63 35.72
C TYR A 776 -44.01 22.89 35.43
N LEU A 777 -45.34 22.86 35.64
CA LEU A 777 -46.23 24.02 35.42
C LEU A 777 -46.27 24.96 36.66
N THR A 778 -45.10 25.23 37.25
CA THR A 778 -44.94 26.12 38.41
C THR A 778 -44.35 27.47 38.01
N LYS A 779 -44.60 28.51 38.81
CA LYS A 779 -44.00 29.83 38.60
C LYS A 779 -42.47 29.78 38.68
N GLU A 780 -41.94 28.98 39.60
CA GLU A 780 -40.50 28.75 39.77
C GLU A 780 -39.87 28.17 38.50
N LYS A 781 -40.50 27.15 37.88
CA LYS A 781 -40.02 26.59 36.61
C LYS A 781 -40.09 27.60 35.46
N LYS A 782 -41.11 28.46 35.43
CA LYS A 782 -41.22 29.58 34.48
C LYS A 782 -40.11 30.62 34.68
N ASP A 783 -39.72 30.91 35.91
CA ASP A 783 -38.62 31.84 36.21
C ASP A 783 -37.24 31.20 35.92
N GLU A 784 -37.07 29.89 36.14
CA GLU A 784 -35.91 29.11 35.70
C GLU A 784 -35.77 29.10 34.16
N LEU A 785 -36.85 28.83 33.43
CA LEU A 785 -36.86 28.85 31.96
C LEU A 785 -36.62 30.26 31.39
N CYS A 786 -37.14 31.32 32.04
CA CYS A 786 -36.77 32.69 31.69
C CYS A 786 -35.28 32.98 31.95
N ARG A 787 -34.68 32.44 33.03
CA ARG A 787 -33.25 32.56 33.27
C ARG A 787 -32.44 31.85 32.17
N LEU A 788 -32.78 30.60 31.84
CA LEU A 788 -32.12 29.84 30.78
C LEU A 788 -32.25 30.53 29.40
N ARG A 789 -33.42 31.11 29.10
CA ARG A 789 -33.60 31.93 27.88
C ARG A 789 -32.70 33.16 27.90
N ASN A 790 -32.64 33.90 29.01
CA ASN A 790 -31.78 35.09 29.13
C ASN A 790 -30.28 34.72 29.02
N GLU A 791 -29.85 33.58 29.58
CA GLU A 791 -28.49 33.06 29.40
C GLU A 791 -28.21 32.74 27.92
N LYS A 792 -29.17 32.15 27.21
CA LYS A 792 -29.08 31.89 25.76
C LYS A 792 -29.10 33.16 24.89
N GLU A 793 -29.87 34.17 25.28
CA GLU A 793 -29.88 35.49 24.63
C GLU A 793 -28.53 36.21 24.85
N GLN A 794 -27.89 36.04 26.01
CA GLN A 794 -26.54 36.54 26.28
C GLN A 794 -25.46 35.78 25.49
N GLU A 795 -25.54 34.45 25.39
CA GLU A 795 -24.67 33.65 24.49
C GLU A 795 -24.79 34.13 23.04
N LEU A 796 -26.02 34.32 22.56
CA LEU A 796 -26.34 34.81 21.21
C LEU A 796 -25.77 36.22 20.96
N ASP A 797 -25.92 37.15 21.91
CA ASP A 797 -25.41 38.52 21.78
C ASP A 797 -23.88 38.62 21.90
N MET A 798 -23.24 37.73 22.68
CA MET A 798 -21.79 37.58 22.66
C MET A 798 -21.31 37.03 21.30
N LEU A 799 -22.01 36.02 20.74
CA LEU A 799 -21.68 35.46 19.42
C LEU A 799 -21.88 36.48 18.29
N LYS A 800 -22.93 37.32 18.34
CA LYS A 800 -23.13 38.41 17.36
C LYS A 800 -21.91 39.35 17.30
N ARG A 801 -21.35 39.71 18.47
CA ARG A 801 -20.21 40.64 18.62
C ARG A 801 -18.89 40.07 18.09
N LYS A 802 -18.62 38.77 18.27
CA LYS A 802 -17.39 38.13 17.76
C LYS A 802 -17.38 38.09 16.23
N SER A 803 -16.27 38.46 15.60
CA SER A 803 -16.09 38.23 14.16
C SER A 803 -15.77 36.76 13.85
N PRO A 804 -15.89 36.30 12.59
CA PRO A 804 -15.44 34.96 12.19
C PRO A 804 -13.96 34.71 12.52
N SER A 805 -13.10 35.72 12.38
CA SER A 805 -11.68 35.68 12.72
C SER A 805 -11.43 35.63 14.24
N ASP A 806 -12.24 36.28 15.08
CA ASP A 806 -12.12 36.16 16.55
C ASP A 806 -12.41 34.72 17.02
N LEU A 807 -13.40 34.06 16.42
CA LEU A 807 -13.68 32.64 16.68
C LEU A 807 -12.49 31.73 16.29
N TRP A 808 -11.72 32.12 15.27
CA TRP A 808 -10.49 31.43 14.88
C TRP A 808 -9.34 31.70 15.88
N LYS A 809 -9.19 32.94 16.36
CA LYS A 809 -8.23 33.29 17.41
C LYS A 809 -8.47 32.49 18.70
N GLU A 810 -9.73 32.26 19.06
CA GLU A 810 -10.12 31.41 20.21
C GLU A 810 -9.75 29.93 20.01
N ASP A 811 -10.15 29.32 18.88
CA ASP A 811 -9.81 27.91 18.60
C ASP A 811 -8.27 27.70 18.51
N LEU A 812 -7.53 28.64 17.91
CA LEU A 812 -6.06 28.61 17.83
C LEU A 812 -5.37 28.82 19.18
N ALA A 813 -5.99 29.50 20.13
CA ALA A 813 -5.43 29.66 21.48
C ALA A 813 -5.53 28.34 22.26
N ALA A 814 -6.73 27.73 22.29
CA ALA A 814 -6.97 26.46 22.95
C ALA A 814 -6.13 25.31 22.37
N PHE A 815 -5.92 25.30 21.05
CA PHE A 815 -5.03 24.33 20.40
C PHE A 815 -3.57 24.46 20.83
N ILE A 816 -3.04 25.68 20.96
CA ILE A 816 -1.65 25.90 21.40
C ILE A 816 -1.47 25.52 22.88
N GLU A 817 -2.44 25.80 23.74
CA GLU A 817 -2.39 25.39 25.16
C GLU A 817 -2.28 23.87 25.32
N GLU A 818 -3.12 23.10 24.61
CA GLU A 818 -3.04 21.63 24.59
C GLU A 818 -1.75 21.13 23.90
N LEU A 819 -1.24 21.82 22.87
CA LEU A 819 0.00 21.44 22.19
C LEU A 819 1.21 21.53 23.14
N GLU A 820 1.31 22.59 23.94
CA GLU A 820 2.36 22.70 24.96
C GLU A 820 2.23 21.61 26.03
N ALA A 821 1.00 21.27 26.44
CA ALA A 821 0.75 20.20 27.40
C ALA A 821 1.17 18.81 26.86
N VAL A 822 0.85 18.51 25.59
CA VAL A 822 1.24 17.28 24.91
C VAL A 822 2.76 17.24 24.70
N GLU A 823 3.38 18.30 24.18
CA GLU A 823 4.84 18.35 24.00
C GLU A 823 5.60 18.21 25.33
N ALA A 824 5.12 18.83 26.41
CA ALA A 824 5.70 18.70 27.74
C ALA A 824 5.58 17.26 28.28
N LYS A 825 4.45 16.60 28.01
CA LYS A 825 4.19 15.20 28.41
C LYS A 825 5.08 14.22 27.61
N GLU A 826 5.19 14.39 26.30
CA GLU A 826 6.09 13.60 25.45
C GLU A 826 7.55 13.73 25.92
N LYS A 827 8.04 14.97 26.09
CA LYS A 827 9.41 15.26 26.58
C LYS A 827 9.63 14.74 28.00
N GLN A 828 8.59 14.64 28.84
CA GLN A 828 8.68 14.00 30.14
C GLN A 828 8.80 12.48 30.02
N ASP A 829 8.03 11.83 29.16
CA ASP A 829 8.04 10.37 29.03
C ASP A 829 9.31 9.86 28.33
N GLU A 830 9.85 10.60 27.35
CA GLU A 830 11.22 10.43 26.85
C GLU A 830 12.26 10.47 27.99
N GLN A 831 12.09 11.38 28.95
CA GLN A 831 12.96 11.52 30.13
C GLN A 831 12.66 10.51 31.26
N VAL A 832 11.53 9.79 31.22
CA VAL A 832 11.18 8.74 32.20
C VAL A 832 11.59 7.36 31.69
N GLY A 833 11.60 7.14 30.38
CA GLY A 833 12.31 6.02 29.74
C GLY A 833 13.81 6.01 30.06
N LEU A 834 14.38 7.18 30.36
CA LEU A 834 15.71 7.35 30.95
C LEU A 834 15.62 7.23 32.50
N PRO A 835 16.10 6.13 33.13
CA PRO A 835 15.78 5.82 34.53
C PRO A 835 16.33 6.85 35.55
N GLY A 836 15.43 7.71 36.05
CA GLY A 836 15.80 9.03 36.57
C GLY A 836 15.58 9.38 38.06
N LYS A 837 15.07 8.50 38.93
CA LYS A 837 14.97 8.77 40.41
C LYS A 837 14.75 7.52 41.28
N GLY A 838 15.73 6.60 41.31
CA GLY A 838 15.73 5.42 42.20
C GLY A 838 17.15 4.93 42.49
N GLY A 839 17.47 4.62 43.75
CA GLY A 839 18.87 4.55 44.21
C GLY A 839 19.72 3.39 43.68
N LYS A 840 20.65 3.68 42.74
CA LYS A 840 22.00 3.05 42.57
C LYS A 840 22.82 3.79 41.48
N ALA A 841 23.28 5.00 41.80
CA ALA A 841 23.56 6.03 40.79
C ALA A 841 24.97 6.10 40.16
N LYS A 842 25.99 5.33 40.60
CA LYS A 842 27.37 5.45 40.07
C LYS A 842 27.67 4.61 38.82
N GLY A 843 27.13 3.40 38.68
CA GLY A 843 27.41 2.53 37.52
C GLY A 843 26.62 2.90 36.26
N LYS A 844 25.30 3.14 36.40
CA LYS A 844 24.41 3.33 35.24
C LYS A 844 24.52 4.71 34.56
N LYS A 845 25.05 5.73 35.24
CA LYS A 845 25.31 7.04 34.61
C LYS A 845 26.32 6.98 33.46
N ALA A 846 27.20 5.99 33.42
CA ALA A 846 28.15 5.81 32.32
C ALA A 846 27.45 5.37 31.04
N GLN A 847 26.63 4.32 31.10
CA GLN A 847 25.90 3.80 29.92
C GLN A 847 24.91 4.83 29.33
N MET A 848 24.29 5.65 30.18
CA MET A 848 23.40 6.74 29.72
C MET A 848 24.15 7.87 29.01
N ALA A 849 25.47 8.00 29.19
CA ALA A 849 26.31 8.95 28.48
C ALA A 849 26.84 8.42 27.13
N GLU A 850 26.76 7.11 26.87
CA GLU A 850 27.18 6.53 25.57
C GLU A 850 26.17 6.83 24.45
N VAL A 851 24.87 6.99 24.77
CA VAL A 851 23.78 7.17 23.79
C VAL A 851 23.59 8.64 23.38
N LEU A 852 23.75 9.58 24.31
CA LEU A 852 23.63 11.01 24.02
C LEU A 852 24.84 11.54 23.22
N PRO A 853 24.69 12.63 22.43
CA PRO A 853 25.81 13.24 21.71
C PRO A 853 26.98 13.60 22.63
N SER A 854 28.21 13.28 22.25
CA SER A 854 29.36 13.47 23.15
C SER A 854 29.67 14.97 23.33
N PRO A 855 29.67 15.51 24.56
CA PRO A 855 29.82 16.97 24.80
C PRO A 855 31.22 17.53 24.50
N SER A 856 32.16 16.68 24.08
CA SER A 856 33.53 17.04 23.68
C SER A 856 33.77 16.99 22.16
N GLY A 857 32.77 16.66 21.35
CA GLY A 857 32.92 16.55 19.91
C GLY A 857 32.88 17.90 19.18
N GLN A 858 33.81 18.12 18.26
CA GLN A 858 33.78 19.30 17.39
C GLN A 858 32.73 19.07 16.29
N ARG A 859 31.51 19.61 16.48
CA ARG A 859 30.44 19.61 15.48
C ARG A 859 30.93 20.28 14.20
N VAL A 860 30.87 19.55 13.09
CA VAL A 860 31.22 20.08 11.77
C VAL A 860 29.96 20.69 11.17
N ILE A 861 30.01 21.97 10.81
CA ILE A 861 28.90 22.65 10.14
C ILE A 861 28.89 22.22 8.65
N PRO A 862 27.74 21.86 8.06
CA PRO A 862 27.66 21.57 6.63
C PRO A 862 28.10 22.79 5.81
N ARG A 863 28.95 22.55 4.81
CA ARG A 863 29.39 23.59 3.87
C ARG A 863 28.56 23.51 2.59
N ILE A 864 27.58 24.39 2.42
CA ILE A 864 27.04 24.66 1.07
C ILE A 864 28.17 25.28 0.24
N THR A 865 28.59 24.64 -0.83
CA THR A 865 29.50 25.29 -1.79
C THR A 865 28.73 26.24 -2.69
N ILE A 866 29.38 27.32 -3.14
CA ILE A 866 28.81 28.24 -4.14
C ILE A 866 28.43 27.47 -5.42
N GLU A 867 29.18 26.41 -5.74
CA GLU A 867 28.90 25.47 -6.83
C GLU A 867 27.54 24.77 -6.66
N MET A 868 27.18 24.31 -5.46
CA MET A 868 25.88 23.67 -5.20
C MET A 868 24.71 24.63 -5.43
N LYS A 869 24.82 25.90 -5.03
CA LYS A 869 23.80 26.92 -5.34
C LYS A 869 23.78 27.25 -6.83
N ALA A 870 24.96 27.44 -7.46
CA ALA A 870 25.06 27.69 -8.89
C ALA A 870 24.52 26.54 -9.76
N ASP A 871 24.65 25.29 -9.33
CA ASP A 871 24.10 24.13 -10.05
C ASP A 871 22.60 23.93 -9.78
N ALA A 872 22.09 24.26 -8.59
CA ALA A 872 20.65 24.36 -8.34
C ALA A 872 20.01 25.45 -9.22
N GLU A 873 20.65 26.61 -9.35
CA GLU A 873 20.26 27.68 -10.26
C GLU A 873 20.35 27.30 -11.74
N LYS A 874 21.41 26.60 -12.19
CA LYS A 874 21.50 26.10 -13.57
C LYS A 874 20.37 25.12 -13.86
N LYS A 875 20.01 24.26 -12.90
CA LYS A 875 18.89 23.30 -13.02
C LYS A 875 17.54 24.03 -13.09
N SER A 876 17.27 25.01 -12.23
CA SER A 876 16.02 25.78 -12.31
C SER A 876 15.94 26.61 -13.61
N LYS A 877 17.02 27.30 -13.99
CA LYS A 877 17.09 28.09 -15.24
C LYS A 877 16.96 27.23 -16.50
N LYS A 878 17.46 25.98 -16.52
CA LYS A 878 17.17 25.02 -17.60
C LYS A 878 15.70 24.61 -17.63
N LYS A 879 15.05 24.44 -16.48
CA LYS A 879 13.66 23.97 -16.37
C LYS A 879 12.66 25.05 -16.78
N ILE A 880 12.80 26.26 -16.23
CA ILE A 880 12.00 27.44 -16.58
C ILE A 880 12.10 27.76 -18.07
N LYS A 881 13.26 27.53 -18.71
CA LYS A 881 13.42 27.76 -20.16
C LYS A 881 12.71 26.70 -21.02
N ASN A 882 12.44 25.51 -20.49
CA ASN A 882 11.55 24.55 -21.17
C ASN A 882 10.08 24.93 -20.93
N GLU A 883 9.67 25.22 -19.69
CA GLU A 883 8.28 25.60 -19.36
C GLU A 883 7.84 26.89 -20.11
N ASN A 884 8.68 27.93 -20.18
CA ASN A 884 8.34 29.20 -20.85
C ASN A 884 8.52 29.21 -22.39
N THR A 885 8.77 28.06 -23.04
CA THR A 885 8.84 28.00 -24.52
C THR A 885 7.52 27.53 -25.15
N GLU A 886 6.60 26.96 -24.38
CA GLU A 886 5.32 26.40 -24.88
C GLU A 886 4.15 26.88 -24.01
N GLY A 887 3.56 28.05 -24.33
CA GLY A 887 2.37 28.53 -23.61
C GLY A 887 2.02 30.01 -23.75
N SER A 888 1.47 30.41 -24.90
CA SER A 888 0.64 31.64 -25.00
C SER A 888 -0.19 31.65 -26.30
N PRO A 889 -1.48 31.27 -26.26
CA PRO A 889 -2.45 31.66 -27.28
C PRO A 889 -2.63 33.18 -27.29
N GLN A 890 -2.95 33.75 -28.45
CA GLN A 890 -3.17 35.18 -28.64
C GLN A 890 -4.67 35.48 -28.57
N GLU A 891 -5.11 36.27 -27.59
CA GLU A 891 -6.43 36.91 -27.60
C GLU A 891 -6.30 38.39 -27.98
N ASP A 892 -7.13 38.85 -28.91
CA ASP A 892 -7.14 40.24 -29.38
C ASP A 892 -8.06 41.11 -28.51
N GLY A 893 -7.47 41.99 -27.70
CA GLY A 893 -8.16 43.07 -26.98
C GLY A 893 -7.62 44.43 -27.42
N MET A 894 -8.50 45.34 -27.88
CA MET A 894 -8.07 46.63 -28.46
C MET A 894 -7.71 47.66 -27.39
N GLU A 895 -6.60 48.36 -27.60
CA GLU A 895 -6.52 49.79 -27.26
C GLU A 895 -5.64 50.53 -28.29
N LEU A 896 -5.97 51.79 -28.59
CA LEU A 896 -5.32 52.58 -29.64
C LEU A 896 -4.27 53.54 -29.08
N GLU A 897 -3.03 53.45 -29.57
CA GLU A 897 -2.27 54.67 -29.91
C GLU A 897 -1.07 54.40 -30.87
N GLY A 898 -0.49 55.48 -31.42
CA GLY A 898 0.91 55.44 -31.88
C GLY A 898 1.22 55.16 -33.36
N LEU A 899 0.27 55.21 -34.30
CA LEU A 899 0.50 55.01 -35.76
C LEU A 899 1.22 56.20 -36.44
N LYS A 900 2.25 56.76 -35.79
CA LYS A 900 2.90 58.05 -36.12
C LYS A 900 4.43 58.04 -36.21
N GLN A 901 5.10 56.90 -35.97
CA GLN A 901 6.58 56.84 -35.96
C GLN A 901 7.23 55.92 -37.02
N ARG A 902 6.45 55.21 -37.88
CA ARG A 902 7.01 54.21 -38.81
C ARG A 902 7.02 54.58 -40.30
N LEU A 903 6.61 55.80 -40.66
CA LEU A 903 6.65 56.32 -42.04
C LEU A 903 7.03 57.80 -42.12
N GLU A 904 8.33 58.14 -42.02
CA GLU A 904 8.89 59.25 -42.81
C GLU A 904 10.44 59.23 -42.91
N LYS A 905 10.95 59.96 -43.90
CA LYS A 905 12.37 60.35 -44.13
C LYS A 905 13.44 59.24 -44.31
N LYS A 906 13.50 58.77 -45.56
CA LYS A 906 14.60 57.99 -46.18
C LYS A 906 15.53 58.92 -46.99
N GLN A 907 16.86 58.94 -46.73
CA GLN A 907 17.97 59.46 -47.56
C GLN A 907 19.31 59.26 -46.78
N LYS A 908 20.53 59.12 -47.34
CA LYS A 908 21.12 59.55 -48.64
C LYS A 908 22.40 58.72 -49.00
N ARG A 909 22.56 58.38 -50.30
CA ARG A 909 23.80 58.23 -51.13
C ARG A 909 24.95 57.23 -50.84
N GLU A 910 25.37 56.59 -51.94
CA GLU A 910 26.63 55.84 -52.27
C GLU A 910 27.83 56.79 -52.61
N PRO A 911 29.08 56.38 -53.00
CA PRO A 911 29.55 55.09 -53.60
C PRO A 911 30.91 54.54 -53.05
N GLY A 912 31.48 53.42 -53.55
CA GLY A 912 30.94 52.39 -54.46
C GLY A 912 31.99 51.67 -55.35
N THR A 913 31.50 51.16 -56.50
CA THR A 913 32.15 50.22 -57.46
C THR A 913 32.17 48.75 -57.01
N LYS A 914 32.36 47.72 -57.87
CA LYS A 914 32.84 47.68 -59.27
C LYS A 914 32.13 46.59 -60.14
N THR A 915 32.74 46.26 -61.28
CA THR A 915 32.25 45.49 -62.46
C THR A 915 32.41 43.95 -62.36
N LYS A 916 31.37 43.13 -62.68
CA LYS A 916 31.02 42.44 -63.98
C LYS A 916 32.00 41.33 -64.42
N LYS A 917 31.67 40.22 -65.12
CA LYS A 917 30.61 39.75 -66.09
C LYS A 917 30.63 38.16 -66.07
N GLN A 918 29.84 37.26 -66.72
CA GLN A 918 28.58 37.22 -67.53
C GLN A 918 28.12 35.74 -67.81
N THR A 919 26.80 35.40 -67.83
CA THR A 919 26.12 34.28 -68.60
C THR A 919 26.55 32.79 -68.39
N THR A 920 25.81 31.70 -68.74
CA THR A 920 24.50 31.46 -69.42
C THR A 920 23.82 30.13 -68.95
N LEU A 921 22.51 29.97 -69.15
CA LEU A 921 21.71 28.70 -69.11
C LEU A 921 21.72 28.02 -70.52
N PRO A 922 21.34 26.71 -70.78
CA PRO A 922 19.99 26.13 -70.53
C PRO A 922 19.72 24.58 -70.56
N PHE A 923 18.44 24.17 -70.32
CA PHE A 923 17.74 22.85 -70.60
C PHE A 923 18.29 21.53 -69.95
N LYS A 924 17.57 20.39 -69.72
CA LYS A 924 16.17 19.93 -69.34
C LYS A 924 16.14 18.36 -69.55
N PRO A 925 15.10 17.55 -69.20
CA PRO A 925 13.95 17.68 -68.27
C PRO A 925 13.55 16.40 -67.44
N ILE A 926 12.42 16.48 -66.70
CA ILE A 926 11.46 15.40 -66.25
C ILE A 926 11.53 14.82 -64.81
N LYS A 927 10.51 15.23 -64.01
CA LYS A 927 9.64 14.52 -63.01
C LYS A 927 10.18 13.22 -62.33
N LYS A 928 10.06 13.01 -61.01
CA LYS A 928 8.90 13.23 -60.09
C LYS A 928 9.36 13.62 -58.66
N GLY A 929 8.47 14.16 -57.82
CA GLY A 929 8.81 14.58 -56.44
C GLY A 929 8.07 13.82 -55.32
N LYS A 930 8.57 13.96 -54.08
CA LYS A 930 7.88 13.67 -52.81
C LYS A 930 8.37 14.64 -51.70
N LYS A 931 7.73 14.61 -50.52
CA LYS A 931 7.73 15.70 -49.52
C LYS A 931 9.03 15.80 -48.68
N ARG A 932 9.27 17.00 -48.13
CA ARG A 932 10.20 17.29 -47.02
C ARG A 932 9.65 16.76 -45.69
N ASN A 933 10.56 16.36 -44.78
CA ASN A 933 10.39 16.52 -43.33
C ASN A 933 11.43 17.56 -42.84
N PRO A 934 11.07 18.53 -41.98
CA PRO A 934 12.02 19.49 -41.40
C PRO A 934 12.17 19.30 -39.88
N TRP A 935 13.01 18.36 -39.45
CA TRP A 935 13.52 18.31 -38.06
C TRP A 935 14.95 17.76 -38.04
N SER A 936 15.90 18.59 -37.62
CA SER A 936 17.18 18.17 -37.05
C SER A 936 17.66 19.23 -36.05
N ASP A 937 18.65 18.84 -35.23
CA ASP A 937 19.49 19.68 -34.37
C ASP A 937 18.91 20.14 -33.01
N SER A 938 19.06 19.27 -32.00
CA SER A 938 19.90 19.59 -30.82
C SER A 938 20.28 18.31 -30.05
N GLU A 939 21.56 18.16 -29.69
CA GLU A 939 22.09 16.96 -29.04
C GLU A 939 22.04 17.00 -27.49
N SER A 940 21.95 15.81 -26.88
CA SER A 940 22.66 15.42 -25.64
C SER A 940 22.23 16.06 -24.29
N ASP A 941 22.42 15.42 -23.11
CA ASP A 941 22.87 14.05 -22.82
C ASP A 941 22.39 13.54 -21.44
N ARG A 942 22.48 12.22 -21.26
CA ARG A 942 22.66 11.44 -20.00
C ARG A 942 22.00 11.91 -18.69
N SER A 943 21.07 11.07 -18.22
CA SER A 943 21.01 10.63 -16.82
C SER A 943 21.47 9.17 -16.73
N SER A 944 22.42 8.84 -15.87
CA SER A 944 22.97 7.49 -15.71
C SER A 944 22.71 6.93 -14.32
N ASP A 945 21.82 5.94 -14.22
CA ASP A 945 21.89 4.93 -13.16
C ASP A 945 23.07 3.98 -13.43
N GLU A 946 23.81 3.62 -12.39
CA GLU A 946 24.81 2.54 -12.42
C GLU A 946 24.57 1.64 -11.20
N SER A 947 23.99 0.46 -11.44
CA SER A 947 23.95 -0.64 -10.47
C SER A 947 24.42 -1.91 -11.18
N ASN A 948 25.68 -2.25 -10.97
CA ASN A 948 26.36 -3.29 -11.75
C ASN A 948 27.19 -4.19 -10.82
N PHE A 949 26.59 -5.35 -10.51
CA PHE A 949 27.23 -6.53 -9.91
C PHE A 949 27.75 -7.40 -11.07
N ASP A 950 28.98 -7.90 -10.96
CA ASP A 950 29.56 -8.85 -11.91
C ASP A 950 29.91 -10.18 -11.22
N VAL A 951 30.23 -11.20 -12.04
CA VAL A 951 30.63 -12.55 -11.59
C VAL A 951 31.83 -13.00 -12.43
N PRO A 952 32.90 -13.57 -11.85
CA PRO A 952 34.21 -13.69 -12.51
C PRO A 952 34.30 -14.71 -13.68
N PRO A 953 35.33 -14.58 -14.55
CA PRO A 953 35.51 -15.36 -15.79
C PRO A 953 36.17 -16.74 -15.60
N ARG A 954 36.58 -17.39 -16.71
CA ARG A 954 36.75 -18.85 -16.86
C ARG A 954 38.00 -19.22 -17.70
N GLU A 955 38.39 -20.52 -17.64
CA GLU A 955 39.27 -21.31 -18.57
C GLU A 955 40.79 -21.33 -18.24
N THR A 956 41.58 -22.44 -18.35
CA THR A 956 41.32 -23.88 -18.65
C THR A 956 42.50 -24.84 -18.28
N GLU A 957 42.20 -26.05 -17.75
CA GLU A 957 42.91 -27.38 -17.93
C GLU A 957 44.41 -27.57 -17.53
N PRO A 958 45.00 -28.81 -17.45
CA PRO A 958 44.48 -30.16 -17.74
C PRO A 958 44.77 -31.34 -16.73
N ARG A 959 44.09 -32.48 -16.97
CA ARG A 959 44.52 -33.93 -16.84
C ARG A 959 44.50 -34.76 -15.51
N ARG A 960 43.90 -35.97 -15.67
CA ARG A 960 44.13 -37.34 -15.07
C ARG A 960 43.38 -37.82 -13.77
N ALA A 961 42.39 -38.71 -14.01
CA ALA A 961 42.04 -40.01 -13.34
C ALA A 961 41.86 -40.10 -11.78
N ALA A 962 40.96 -40.92 -11.19
CA ALA A 962 40.32 -42.17 -11.64
C ALA A 962 39.02 -42.59 -10.87
N THR A 963 38.33 -43.64 -11.38
CA THR A 963 37.45 -44.64 -10.69
C THR A 963 36.15 -44.29 -9.91
N LYS A 964 35.01 -44.83 -10.43
CA LYS A 964 33.79 -45.39 -9.76
C LYS A 964 32.97 -44.47 -8.80
N THR A 965 31.66 -44.62 -8.53
CA THR A 965 30.66 -45.69 -8.76
C THR A 965 29.21 -45.13 -9.02
N LYS A 966 28.14 -45.80 -8.53
CA LYS A 966 26.68 -45.59 -8.73
C LYS A 966 25.93 -46.09 -7.47
N PHE A 967 24.62 -45.86 -7.19
CA PHE A 967 23.54 -45.16 -7.91
C PHE A 967 22.38 -44.66 -6.99
N THR A 968 21.55 -43.77 -7.53
CA THR A 968 20.09 -43.49 -7.30
C THR A 968 19.30 -43.98 -6.06
N VAL A 969 18.67 -42.97 -5.40
CA VAL A 969 17.38 -42.86 -4.64
C VAL A 969 17.06 -43.52 -3.27
N ASP A 970 16.35 -42.68 -2.47
CA ASP A 970 15.24 -42.87 -1.50
C ASP A 970 15.42 -43.41 -0.05
N LEU A 971 15.08 -42.49 0.89
CA LEU A 971 14.24 -42.53 2.12
C LEU A 971 14.53 -43.43 3.37
N ASP A 972 14.28 -42.76 4.51
CA ASP A 972 13.81 -43.18 5.85
C ASP A 972 14.61 -44.09 6.82
N SER A 973 14.54 -43.67 8.11
CA SER A 973 14.58 -44.47 9.37
C SER A 973 15.88 -45.26 9.69
N ASP A 974 16.22 -45.65 10.93
CA ASP A 974 15.78 -45.38 12.32
C ASP A 974 17.01 -45.62 13.25
N GLU A 975 16.99 -45.18 14.52
CA GLU A 975 17.81 -45.81 15.58
C GLU A 975 17.07 -45.88 16.93
N ASP A 976 16.85 -47.11 17.43
CA ASP A 976 16.78 -47.41 18.87
C ASP A 976 17.32 -48.84 19.12
N PHE A 977 17.69 -49.14 20.37
CA PHE A 977 18.66 -50.20 20.72
C PHE A 977 18.17 -51.67 20.63
N SER A 978 19.04 -52.57 20.14
CA SER A 978 19.55 -53.73 20.90
C SER A 978 20.61 -54.55 20.13
N ASP A 979 21.33 -55.44 20.84
CA ASP A 979 22.59 -56.08 20.41
C ASP A 979 22.56 -57.60 20.64
N PHE A 980 22.74 -58.40 19.57
CA PHE A 980 23.34 -59.75 19.61
C PHE A 980 23.78 -60.24 18.21
N ASP A 981 24.59 -61.32 18.16
CA ASP A 981 25.47 -61.69 17.05
C ASP A 981 25.08 -63.01 16.31
N GLU A 982 25.80 -63.28 15.22
CA GLU A 982 25.98 -64.53 14.46
C GLU A 982 24.92 -65.07 13.45
N LYS A 983 25.28 -64.91 12.16
CA LYS A 983 25.53 -65.96 11.15
C LYS A 983 24.41 -66.60 10.25
N THR A 984 24.86 -66.78 9.00
CA THR A 984 24.65 -67.90 8.05
C THR A 984 23.29 -68.14 7.36
N GLN A 985 23.31 -67.86 6.05
CA GLN A 985 23.02 -68.80 4.94
C GLN A 985 21.56 -69.19 4.55
N ASP A 986 21.29 -68.92 3.27
CA ASP A 986 20.81 -69.86 2.24
C ASP A 986 19.30 -70.15 2.02
N GLU A 987 19.01 -70.36 0.73
CA GLU A 987 17.91 -71.14 0.12
C GLU A 987 16.43 -70.63 0.19
N ASP A 988 16.03 -70.01 -0.94
CA ASP A 988 15.01 -70.54 -1.86
C ASP A 988 13.47 -70.33 -1.69
N PHE A 989 12.80 -70.54 -2.84
CA PHE A 989 11.40 -70.95 -3.06
C PHE A 989 10.22 -69.92 -3.12
N VAL A 990 9.42 -70.07 -4.19
CA VAL A 990 8.14 -69.41 -4.49
C VAL A 990 7.09 -70.52 -4.68
N PRO A 991 5.82 -70.39 -4.23
CA PRO A 991 4.72 -70.62 -5.20
C PRO A 991 3.32 -69.99 -4.90
N SER A 992 2.71 -69.38 -5.92
CA SER A 992 1.29 -69.61 -6.36
C SER A 992 0.11 -69.21 -5.42
N ASP A 993 -1.19 -69.19 -5.80
CA ASP A 993 -1.93 -69.21 -7.10
C ASP A 993 -3.33 -68.59 -6.92
N ALA A 994 -3.99 -68.15 -8.02
CA ALA A 994 -5.45 -68.20 -8.25
C ALA A 994 -5.83 -67.62 -9.65
N SER A 995 -6.86 -68.17 -10.30
CA SER A 995 -7.18 -67.98 -11.74
C SER A 995 -8.66 -68.33 -12.06
N PRO A 996 -9.14 -68.40 -13.32
CA PRO A 996 -9.03 -67.48 -14.47
C PRO A 996 -10.40 -67.21 -15.16
N PRO A 997 -10.41 -66.42 -16.26
CA PRO A 997 -10.71 -67.01 -17.59
C PRO A 997 -9.94 -66.36 -18.77
N LYS A 998 -10.02 -66.70 -20.09
CA LYS A 998 -10.26 -67.90 -20.97
C LYS A 998 -10.16 -67.34 -22.44
N THR A 999 -9.72 -67.97 -23.54
CA THR A 999 -9.08 -69.26 -23.90
C THR A 999 -8.65 -69.25 -25.40
N LYS A 1000 -7.67 -70.09 -25.82
CA LYS A 1000 -7.32 -70.53 -27.22
C LYS A 1000 -6.61 -69.50 -28.14
N THR A 1001 -5.65 -69.83 -29.03
CA THR A 1001 -4.90 -71.09 -29.40
C THR A 1001 -3.60 -70.68 -30.15
N SER A 1002 -2.37 -70.98 -29.70
CA SER A 1002 -1.54 -72.20 -29.89
C SER A 1002 -0.86 -72.37 -31.28
N PRO A 1003 0.31 -73.04 -31.41
CA PRO A 1003 1.51 -73.03 -30.54
C PRO A 1003 2.89 -73.20 -31.29
N LYS A 1004 3.99 -73.33 -30.50
CA LYS A 1004 5.21 -74.17 -30.70
C LYS A 1004 6.56 -73.63 -31.26
N LEU A 1005 7.60 -73.94 -30.47
CA LEU A 1005 8.97 -74.46 -30.78
C LEU A 1005 10.20 -73.54 -31.00
N ASN A 1006 11.01 -73.48 -29.92
CA ASN A 1006 12.43 -73.85 -29.80
C ASN A 1006 13.63 -73.09 -30.42
N ASN A 1007 14.55 -72.79 -29.48
CA ASN A 1007 16.02 -72.93 -29.51
C ASN A 1007 16.94 -71.89 -30.19
N LYS A 1008 18.13 -71.81 -29.58
CA LYS A 1008 19.29 -70.97 -29.88
C LYS A 1008 20.31 -71.71 -30.78
N GLU A 1009 21.47 -71.06 -30.94
CA GLU A 1009 22.84 -71.65 -31.05
C GLU A 1009 23.50 -71.74 -32.46
N PRO A 1010 24.86 -71.81 -32.59
CA PRO A 1010 25.56 -70.59 -33.06
C PRO A 1010 26.76 -70.75 -34.06
N LYS A 1011 27.16 -69.63 -34.71
CA LYS A 1011 28.52 -69.33 -35.27
C LYS A 1011 29.01 -70.26 -36.44
N PRO A 1012 30.20 -70.05 -37.07
CA PRO A 1012 30.84 -68.81 -37.58
C PRO A 1012 31.47 -68.94 -39.03
N GLN A 1013 32.04 -67.82 -39.56
CA GLN A 1013 33.12 -67.67 -40.59
C GLN A 1013 32.82 -67.26 -42.08
N LYS A 1014 33.52 -66.16 -42.49
CA LYS A 1014 34.28 -65.88 -43.75
C LYS A 1014 33.61 -65.45 -45.09
N SER A 1015 34.44 -64.72 -45.88
CA SER A 1015 34.33 -64.25 -47.30
C SER A 1015 33.36 -63.06 -47.58
N ALA A 1016 33.60 -62.11 -48.51
CA ALA A 1016 34.77 -61.74 -49.37
C ALA A 1016 34.77 -60.21 -49.73
N MET A 1017 35.80 -59.71 -50.44
CA MET A 1017 35.89 -58.34 -51.03
C MET A 1017 35.21 -58.23 -52.42
N PRO A 1018 35.01 -57.04 -53.02
CA PRO A 1018 36.04 -56.24 -53.75
C PRO A 1018 36.29 -54.83 -53.14
N ASP A 1019 37.48 -54.20 -53.15
CA ASP A 1019 38.32 -53.63 -54.25
C ASP A 1019 37.81 -52.28 -54.79
N LEU A 1020 38.58 -51.18 -54.89
CA LEU A 1020 39.97 -50.79 -54.51
C LEU A 1020 39.94 -49.39 -53.80
N GLU A 1021 40.99 -48.65 -53.41
CA GLU A 1021 42.48 -48.66 -53.55
C GLU A 1021 43.12 -48.31 -52.16
N GLY A 1022 44.36 -47.84 -51.89
CA GLY A 1022 45.47 -47.18 -52.64
C GLY A 1022 45.53 -45.66 -52.34
N ASP A 1023 46.59 -45.03 -51.79
CA ASP A 1023 47.90 -45.49 -51.26
C ASP A 1023 48.09 -44.96 -49.81
N ASP A 1024 48.80 -45.58 -48.85
CA ASP A 1024 50.23 -45.99 -48.77
C ASP A 1024 51.24 -44.81 -48.75
N ALA A 1025 52.36 -44.80 -47.99
CA ALA A 1025 52.91 -45.79 -47.05
C ALA A 1025 53.72 -45.13 -45.89
N LYS A 1026 54.35 -45.97 -45.04
CA LYS A 1026 54.97 -45.66 -43.73
C LYS A 1026 56.50 -45.41 -43.78
N ASP A 1027 57.07 -45.22 -42.58
CA ASP A 1027 58.41 -45.65 -42.08
C ASP A 1027 59.36 -44.50 -41.64
N SER A 1028 60.23 -44.64 -40.62
CA SER A 1028 60.34 -45.66 -39.55
C SER A 1028 61.13 -45.14 -38.31
N VAL A 1029 61.24 -45.97 -37.25
CA VAL A 1029 62.02 -45.80 -35.99
C VAL A 1029 63.50 -46.29 -36.18
N PRO A 1030 64.42 -46.51 -35.18
CA PRO A 1030 64.43 -46.30 -33.70
C PRO A 1030 65.78 -45.72 -33.11
N LEU A 1031 65.95 -45.83 -31.76
CA LEU A 1031 67.18 -45.70 -30.93
C LEU A 1031 67.77 -44.28 -30.68
N SER A 1032 68.57 -44.00 -29.63
CA SER A 1032 68.69 -44.52 -28.23
C SER A 1032 69.80 -43.75 -27.45
N SER A 1033 69.73 -43.62 -26.11
CA SER A 1033 70.90 -43.63 -25.16
C SER A 1033 70.55 -43.15 -23.72
N SER A 1034 71.40 -43.50 -22.74
CA SER A 1034 71.39 -43.10 -21.31
C SER A 1034 72.68 -43.57 -20.61
N PRO A 1035 72.96 -43.27 -19.31
CA PRO A 1035 72.40 -42.24 -18.42
C PRO A 1035 73.33 -40.99 -18.32
N PRO A 1036 74.29 -40.74 -17.37
CA PRO A 1036 74.71 -41.40 -16.11
C PRO A 1036 74.68 -40.50 -14.82
N ALA A 1037 75.15 -41.08 -13.71
CA ALA A 1037 75.93 -40.57 -12.55
C ALA A 1037 76.33 -39.07 -12.40
N THR A 1038 76.63 -38.49 -11.22
CA THR A 1038 76.45 -38.78 -9.75
C THR A 1038 77.06 -37.58 -8.98
N HIS A 1039 76.52 -37.14 -7.83
CA HIS A 1039 77.29 -37.00 -6.57
C HIS A 1039 76.43 -36.66 -5.33
N PHE A 1040 76.99 -36.98 -4.15
CA PHE A 1040 76.53 -36.85 -2.76
C PHE A 1040 77.52 -35.91 -1.99
N PRO A 1041 77.32 -35.54 -0.70
CA PRO A 1041 76.12 -35.03 -0.01
C PRO A 1041 76.48 -33.95 1.08
N ASP A 1042 76.08 -34.19 2.35
CA ASP A 1042 76.50 -33.59 3.65
C ASP A 1042 76.09 -32.13 3.97
N GLU A 1043 75.84 -31.71 5.22
CA GLU A 1043 75.91 -32.36 6.57
C GLU A 1043 74.78 -31.70 7.43
N THR A 1044 73.74 -32.35 7.97
CA THR A 1044 73.62 -33.22 9.18
C THR A 1044 74.19 -32.69 10.51
N GLU A 1045 73.29 -32.32 11.45
CA GLU A 1045 73.33 -32.51 12.94
C GLU A 1045 72.11 -31.74 13.57
N ILE A 1046 71.43 -32.13 14.68
CA ILE A 1046 71.39 -33.38 15.47
C ILE A 1046 70.06 -33.53 16.28
N THR A 1047 69.61 -34.78 16.51
CA THR A 1047 68.62 -35.30 17.53
C THR A 1047 67.15 -34.79 17.68
N ASN A 1048 66.22 -35.76 17.59
CA ASN A 1048 65.05 -35.96 18.49
C ASN A 1048 65.51 -36.75 19.77
N PRO A 1049 64.73 -37.02 20.86
CA PRO A 1049 63.26 -37.02 21.00
C PRO A 1049 62.65 -36.60 22.40
N VAL A 1050 61.37 -36.94 22.57
CA VAL A 1050 60.45 -36.88 23.74
C VAL A 1050 60.53 -38.21 24.56
N PRO A 1051 60.01 -38.47 25.82
CA PRO A 1051 59.57 -37.68 27.02
C PRO A 1051 60.12 -38.21 28.40
N LYS A 1052 59.49 -37.76 29.54
CA LYS A 1052 59.13 -38.48 30.82
C LYS A 1052 59.99 -38.34 32.12
N LYS A 1053 59.31 -37.71 33.12
CA LYS A 1053 59.08 -38.10 34.55
C LYS A 1053 60.15 -37.96 35.66
N ASN A 1054 59.58 -37.71 36.87
CA ASN A 1054 60.11 -37.78 38.25
C ASN A 1054 60.72 -36.47 38.84
N VAL A 1055 60.49 -36.06 40.11
CA VAL A 1055 59.77 -36.72 41.23
C VAL A 1055 59.10 -35.72 42.24
N THR A 1056 58.05 -36.21 42.91
CA THR A 1056 57.28 -35.78 44.14
C THR A 1056 57.53 -34.45 44.90
N VAL A 1057 56.45 -33.77 45.37
CA VAL A 1057 56.08 -33.59 46.82
C VAL A 1057 54.77 -32.77 47.07
N LYS A 1058 53.85 -33.35 47.90
CA LYS A 1058 52.75 -32.79 48.76
C LYS A 1058 51.61 -31.85 48.25
N LYS A 1059 50.38 -32.29 48.58
CA LYS A 1059 49.15 -31.54 48.98
C LYS A 1059 48.39 -30.68 47.94
N THR A 1060 47.05 -30.62 47.88
CA THR A 1060 45.93 -31.52 48.32
C THR A 1060 44.62 -31.04 47.68
N ALA A 1061 43.84 -31.90 47.01
CA ALA A 1061 42.44 -31.61 46.61
C ALA A 1061 41.68 -32.89 46.19
N ALA A 1062 40.37 -32.98 46.45
CA ALA A 1062 39.46 -33.95 45.81
C ALA A 1062 37.97 -33.53 45.93
N LYS A 1063 37.18 -33.81 44.88
CA LYS A 1063 35.72 -33.98 44.88
C LYS A 1063 35.42 -35.47 44.62
N SER A 1064 34.19 -35.94 44.85
CA SER A 1064 33.69 -37.19 44.25
C SER A 1064 32.15 -37.28 44.19
N GLN A 1065 31.66 -38.24 43.40
CA GLN A 1065 30.26 -38.68 43.27
C GLN A 1065 30.15 -40.16 43.72
N SER A 1066 28.95 -40.76 43.65
CA SER A 1066 28.65 -42.00 42.86
C SER A 1066 27.81 -43.11 43.55
N SER A 1067 27.11 -43.87 42.68
CA SER A 1067 26.94 -45.35 42.68
C SER A 1067 26.05 -46.07 43.72
N THR A 1068 25.98 -47.40 43.59
CA THR A 1068 24.77 -48.25 43.78
C THR A 1068 25.11 -49.61 44.41
N THR A 1069 24.17 -50.25 45.13
CA THR A 1069 23.87 -51.73 45.26
C THR A 1069 23.09 -52.04 46.55
N THR A 1070 22.51 -53.25 46.68
CA THR A 1070 21.59 -53.63 47.78
C THR A 1070 21.69 -55.09 48.26
N THR A 1071 21.94 -55.30 49.56
CA THR A 1071 21.55 -56.51 50.35
C THR A 1071 21.56 -56.18 51.86
N GLY A 1072 20.81 -56.91 52.69
CA GLY A 1072 20.98 -56.94 54.16
C GLY A 1072 20.00 -56.05 54.98
N ALA A 1073 19.55 -56.53 56.15
CA ALA A 1073 18.38 -55.98 56.86
C ALA A 1073 18.61 -55.62 58.34
N LYS A 1074 17.86 -54.58 58.83
CA LYS A 1074 17.58 -54.21 60.25
C LYS A 1074 18.81 -53.74 61.09
N LYS A 1075 18.71 -52.81 62.05
CA LYS A 1075 17.61 -52.39 62.96
C LYS A 1075 17.56 -50.86 63.25
N ARG A 1076 16.36 -50.43 63.73
CA ARG A 1076 16.01 -49.38 64.76
C ARG A 1076 17.16 -48.80 65.65
N ALA A 1077 17.08 -47.58 66.25
CA ALA A 1077 16.05 -46.52 66.30
C ALA A 1077 16.58 -45.17 66.89
N ALA A 1078 15.69 -44.17 67.09
CA ALA A 1078 15.86 -42.84 67.72
C ALA A 1078 16.09 -42.89 69.27
N PRO A 1079 16.03 -41.81 70.11
CA PRO A 1079 15.74 -40.35 69.90
C PRO A 1079 16.56 -39.34 70.80
N LYS A 1080 16.09 -38.07 70.90
CA LYS A 1080 16.25 -37.03 71.98
C LYS A 1080 17.45 -36.02 72.01
N GLY A 1081 17.08 -34.73 72.22
CA GLY A 1081 17.77 -33.74 73.08
C GLY A 1081 18.90 -32.86 72.47
N THR A 1082 19.35 -31.74 73.07
CA THR A 1082 18.72 -30.77 74.03
C THR A 1082 19.60 -29.50 74.24
N LYS A 1083 18.98 -28.30 74.40
CA LYS A 1083 19.37 -27.12 75.25
C LYS A 1083 20.55 -26.15 74.89
N LYS A 1084 20.24 -24.86 75.12
CA LYS A 1084 21.04 -23.69 75.64
C LYS A 1084 21.95 -22.82 74.73
N ASP A 1085 21.50 -21.57 74.49
CA ASP A 1085 21.97 -20.25 75.05
C ASP A 1085 23.48 -19.90 75.17
N PRO A 1086 23.91 -18.60 75.17
CA PRO A 1086 23.15 -17.32 75.20
C PRO A 1086 23.40 -16.41 73.95
N ALA A 1087 22.74 -15.29 73.63
CA ALA A 1087 22.00 -14.22 74.36
C ALA A 1087 22.90 -13.17 75.07
N LEU A 1088 22.58 -11.88 75.20
CA LEU A 1088 21.41 -11.06 74.77
C LEU A 1088 21.79 -10.19 73.53
N ASN A 1089 21.47 -8.90 73.26
CA ASN A 1089 20.58 -7.82 73.77
C ASN A 1089 20.42 -6.76 72.63
N SER A 1090 19.60 -5.68 72.64
CA SER A 1090 18.53 -5.18 73.51
C SER A 1090 17.50 -4.37 72.68
N GLY A 1091 16.19 -4.58 72.86
CA GLY A 1091 15.15 -3.82 72.16
C GLY A 1091 13.79 -4.56 72.12
N VAL A 1092 12.96 -4.35 73.15
CA VAL A 1092 11.68 -5.04 73.41
C VAL A 1092 10.53 -4.03 73.12
N SER A 1093 9.30 -4.37 72.71
CA SER A 1093 8.53 -5.62 72.88
C SER A 1093 7.52 -5.96 71.76
N GLN A 1094 7.48 -7.25 71.38
CA GLN A 1094 6.30 -8.17 71.31
C GLN A 1094 5.10 -7.81 70.38
N LYS A 1095 4.66 -8.55 69.34
CA LYS A 1095 4.70 -10.00 68.91
C LYS A 1095 3.73 -10.94 69.69
N PRO A 1096 3.22 -12.10 69.17
CA PRO A 1096 3.40 -12.74 67.83
C PRO A 1096 2.18 -13.49 67.18
N ASP A 1097 2.45 -14.02 65.97
CA ASP A 1097 2.08 -15.30 65.27
C ASP A 1097 1.35 -16.45 66.06
N PRO A 1098 0.68 -17.49 65.45
CA PRO A 1098 1.16 -18.30 64.29
C PRO A 1098 0.10 -19.01 63.38
N ALA A 1099 0.47 -20.14 62.73
CA ALA A 1099 -0.05 -20.58 61.41
C ALA A 1099 -0.58 -22.05 61.27
N LYS A 1100 -1.15 -22.32 60.07
CA LYS A 1100 -1.28 -23.62 59.33
C LYS A 1100 -2.27 -24.75 59.75
N THR A 1101 -3.38 -24.81 59.00
CA THR A 1101 -4.00 -26.01 58.32
C THR A 1101 -4.46 -27.26 59.10
N LYS A 1102 -5.79 -27.54 59.06
CA LYS A 1102 -6.37 -28.66 58.25
C LYS A 1102 -7.93 -28.68 58.18
N ASN A 1103 -8.45 -29.09 57.02
CA ASN A 1103 -9.81 -29.62 56.69
C ASN A 1103 -11.10 -28.74 56.68
N ARG A 1104 -11.86 -28.95 55.58
CA ARG A 1104 -13.33 -28.85 55.34
C ARG A 1104 -14.07 -27.49 55.20
N ARG A 1105 -14.54 -27.28 53.95
CA ARG A 1105 -15.86 -26.76 53.48
C ARG A 1105 -16.20 -25.24 53.51
N LYS A 1106 -16.50 -24.74 52.30
CA LYS A 1106 -17.49 -23.71 51.88
C LYS A 1106 -17.45 -22.26 52.46
N ARG A 1107 -16.90 -21.36 51.63
CA ARG A 1107 -17.44 -20.05 51.15
C ARG A 1107 -18.27 -19.11 52.07
N LYS A 1108 -17.88 -17.82 51.98
CA LYS A 1108 -18.69 -16.56 52.06
C LYS A 1108 -18.98 -15.98 53.48
N PRO A 1109 -19.31 -14.66 53.61
CA PRO A 1109 -18.36 -13.73 54.26
C PRO A 1109 -18.95 -12.74 55.29
N SER A 1110 -18.07 -11.98 55.92
CA SER A 1110 -18.28 -10.78 56.76
C SER A 1110 -16.88 -10.09 56.89
N ILE A 1111 -16.62 -8.90 57.45
CA ILE A 1111 -17.35 -7.70 57.94
C ILE A 1111 -16.27 -6.60 58.07
N SER A 1112 -16.47 -5.27 58.04
CA SER A 1112 -17.60 -4.34 57.86
C SER A 1112 -17.03 -3.04 57.20
N ASP A 1113 -17.47 -1.78 57.29
CA ASP A 1113 -18.59 -1.02 57.93
C ASP A 1113 -18.89 0.21 57.01
N ASP A 1114 -19.67 1.27 57.29
CA ASP A 1114 -20.24 1.83 58.54
C ASP A 1114 -21.59 2.57 58.28
N SER A 1115 -22.12 3.10 59.38
CA SER A 1115 -23.32 3.90 59.69
C SER A 1115 -23.57 5.18 58.85
N ASP A 1116 -24.79 5.62 58.52
CA ASP A 1116 -26.19 5.10 58.67
C ASP A 1116 -27.01 5.76 57.48
N SER A 1117 -28.34 5.70 57.26
CA SER A 1117 -29.44 5.44 58.19
C SER A 1117 -30.76 4.85 57.68
N ASN A 1118 -31.51 4.45 58.70
CA ASN A 1118 -32.87 3.90 58.83
C ASN A 1118 -33.99 4.72 58.14
N PHE A 1119 -35.18 4.16 57.84
CA PHE A 1119 -35.97 3.25 58.69
C PHE A 1119 -37.02 2.37 57.93
N GLU A 1120 -36.97 1.05 58.16
CA GLU A 1120 -38.03 -0.02 58.18
C GLU A 1120 -39.26 -0.04 57.20
N LYS A 1121 -39.95 -1.16 56.87
CA LYS A 1121 -40.01 -2.56 57.39
C LYS A 1121 -40.48 -3.53 56.25
N ILE A 1122 -39.84 -4.68 55.94
CA ILE A 1122 -40.15 -6.08 56.37
C ILE A 1122 -41.68 -6.42 56.37
N VAL A 1123 -42.26 -7.48 55.76
CA VAL A 1123 -41.95 -8.95 55.75
C VAL A 1123 -42.42 -9.66 54.46
N SER A 1124 -41.75 -10.75 54.05
CA SER A 1124 -42.24 -11.74 53.06
C SER A 1124 -42.32 -13.17 53.63
N LYS A 1125 -43.22 -14.01 53.09
CA LYS A 1125 -43.26 -15.47 53.32
C LYS A 1125 -43.85 -16.21 52.11
N ALA A 1126 -43.35 -17.40 51.82
CA ALA A 1126 -43.78 -18.28 50.71
C ALA A 1126 -44.44 -19.57 51.23
N VAL A 1127 -45.09 -20.39 50.37
CA VAL A 1127 -45.13 -21.88 50.47
C VAL A 1127 -45.82 -22.58 49.27
N THR A 1128 -45.15 -23.64 48.77
CA THR A 1128 -45.52 -24.84 47.96
C THR A 1128 -46.83 -25.01 47.11
N SER A 1129 -46.62 -25.35 45.82
CA SER A 1129 -47.10 -26.56 45.06
C SER A 1129 -48.59 -26.96 44.88
N LYS A 1130 -48.85 -27.60 43.70
CA LYS A 1130 -49.95 -28.54 43.27
C LYS A 1130 -51.17 -28.00 42.47
N LYS A 1131 -51.15 -28.30 41.16
CA LYS A 1131 -52.18 -28.87 40.26
C LYS A 1131 -53.71 -28.57 40.43
N SER A 1132 -54.29 -28.06 39.32
CA SER A 1132 -55.54 -28.50 38.63
C SER A 1132 -56.92 -28.24 39.29
N ARG A 1133 -58.05 -28.05 38.59
CA ARG A 1133 -58.45 -28.27 37.17
C ARG A 1133 -59.76 -27.52 36.81
N GLY A 1134 -60.05 -27.30 35.53
CA GLY A 1134 -61.39 -27.01 34.96
C GLY A 1134 -61.70 -25.53 34.64
N GLU A 1135 -62.53 -25.18 33.65
CA GLU A 1135 -63.10 -25.94 32.51
C GLU A 1135 -63.70 -24.99 31.44
N SER A 1136 -64.29 -25.51 30.35
CA SER A 1136 -64.80 -24.84 29.11
C SER A 1136 -63.73 -24.27 28.14
N ASP A 1137 -63.71 -24.40 26.79
CA ASP A 1137 -64.63 -24.85 25.69
C ASP A 1137 -64.99 -23.66 24.76
N ASP A 1138 -65.03 -23.71 23.41
CA ASP A 1138 -64.51 -24.66 22.38
C ASP A 1138 -64.55 -23.96 20.96
N PHE A 1139 -64.39 -24.71 19.84
CA PHE A 1139 -64.32 -24.36 18.39
C PHE A 1139 -62.91 -24.02 17.85
N HIS A 1140 -62.21 -24.76 16.96
CA HIS A 1140 -62.53 -25.80 15.92
C HIS A 1140 -62.97 -25.17 14.55
N MET A 1141 -62.52 -25.58 13.35
CA MET A 1141 -61.94 -26.85 12.82
C MET A 1141 -60.84 -26.67 11.74
N ASP A 1142 -60.08 -27.75 11.47
CA ASP A 1142 -59.26 -28.02 10.26
C ASP A 1142 -59.98 -28.96 9.26
N PHE A 1143 -59.47 -29.12 8.03
CA PHE A 1143 -59.85 -30.19 7.09
C PHE A 1143 -58.78 -30.41 5.98
N ASP A 1144 -58.41 -31.61 5.48
CA ASP A 1144 -58.31 -32.97 6.05
C ASP A 1144 -57.47 -33.88 5.10
N SER A 1145 -57.23 -35.13 5.51
CA SER A 1145 -56.91 -36.36 4.74
C SER A 1145 -55.43 -36.80 4.59
N ALA A 1146 -55.08 -38.09 4.76
CA ALA A 1146 -55.78 -39.21 5.44
C ALA A 1146 -54.85 -40.40 5.77
N LEU A 1147 -55.37 -41.34 6.58
CA LEU A 1147 -54.96 -42.74 6.81
C LEU A 1147 -53.77 -43.04 7.76
N ALA A 1148 -53.85 -44.25 8.35
CA ALA A 1148 -53.06 -44.79 9.47
C ALA A 1148 -53.02 -46.35 9.33
N PRO A 1149 -52.89 -47.23 10.36
CA PRO A 1149 -52.38 -47.11 11.75
C PRO A 1149 -51.44 -48.27 12.21
N ARG A 1150 -50.80 -48.15 13.39
CA ARG A 1150 -50.86 -49.14 14.53
C ARG A 1150 -49.93 -48.83 15.71
N ALA A 1151 -50.27 -49.38 16.89
CA ALA A 1151 -49.51 -49.34 18.16
C ALA A 1151 -48.73 -50.68 18.38
N LYS A 1152 -48.06 -51.03 19.51
CA LYS A 1152 -48.35 -50.79 20.94
C LYS A 1152 -47.23 -51.37 21.85
N SER A 1153 -46.86 -50.72 22.97
CA SER A 1153 -46.11 -51.26 24.17
C SER A 1153 -44.70 -51.92 23.98
N GLY A 1154 -43.77 -51.99 24.96
CA GLY A 1154 -43.65 -51.37 26.29
C GLY A 1154 -42.77 -52.17 27.30
N ARG A 1155 -42.23 -51.51 28.36
CA ARG A 1155 -41.83 -52.06 29.70
C ARG A 1155 -40.36 -52.53 30.02
N ALA A 1156 -39.53 -51.55 30.43
CA ALA A 1156 -38.77 -51.48 31.72
C ALA A 1156 -37.38 -52.16 32.01
N LYS A 1157 -36.62 -51.48 32.91
CA LYS A 1157 -35.46 -51.85 33.78
C LYS A 1157 -33.99 -51.78 33.24
N LYS A 1158 -33.22 -50.80 33.76
CA LYS A 1158 -31.91 -50.83 34.51
C LYS A 1158 -30.81 -51.87 34.19
N PRO A 1159 -29.49 -51.63 34.50
CA PRO A 1159 -28.77 -50.41 34.95
C PRO A 1159 -27.32 -50.17 34.37
N ILE A 1160 -26.65 -49.05 34.78
CA ILE A 1160 -25.21 -48.83 35.18
C ILE A 1160 -24.12 -49.71 34.48
N THR A 1161 -23.04 -49.20 33.85
CA THR A 1161 -21.85 -48.49 34.44
C THR A 1161 -20.99 -47.72 33.40
N TYR A 1162 -20.04 -46.89 33.86
CA TYR A 1162 -19.07 -46.03 33.15
C TYR A 1162 -18.00 -46.73 32.29
N LEU A 1163 -17.41 -45.96 31.34
CA LEU A 1163 -15.96 -45.67 31.31
C LEU A 1163 -15.67 -44.34 30.58
N GLU A 1164 -14.42 -43.85 30.68
CA GLU A 1164 -13.87 -42.60 30.14
C GLU A 1164 -12.89 -42.88 28.99
N GLU A 1165 -12.58 -41.89 28.14
CA GLU A 1165 -11.22 -41.44 27.72
C GLU A 1165 -11.16 -40.79 26.30
N SER A 1166 -9.99 -40.22 25.99
CA SER A 1166 -9.52 -39.61 24.73
C SER A 1166 -10.22 -38.35 24.21
N ASP A 1167 -9.49 -37.26 24.41
CA ASP A 1167 -9.38 -36.08 23.55
C ASP A 1167 -9.14 -36.44 22.07
N GLU A 1168 -9.44 -35.51 21.15
CA GLU A 1168 -8.45 -35.02 20.17
C GLU A 1168 -8.89 -33.67 19.57
N ASP A 1169 -7.93 -32.75 19.39
CA ASP A 1169 -8.08 -31.55 18.57
C ASP A 1169 -7.89 -31.91 17.08
N ASP A 1170 -8.57 -31.23 16.13
CA ASP A 1170 -7.91 -30.22 15.26
C ASP A 1170 -8.84 -29.62 14.17
N LEU A 1171 -8.39 -28.48 13.60
CA LEU A 1171 -8.59 -27.93 12.24
C LEU A 1171 -9.90 -28.28 11.46
N PHE A 1172 -10.68 -27.29 10.98
CA PHE A 1172 -10.26 -26.18 10.09
C PHE A 1172 -11.19 -24.95 10.17
#